data_AF-A0A5J6VPD2-F1
#
_entry.id   AF-A0A5J6VPD2-F1
#
_cell.length_a   1.000
_cell.length_b   1.000
_cell.length_c   1.000
_cell.angle_alpha   90.00
_cell.angle_beta   90.00
_cell.angle_gamma   90.00
#
_symmetry.space_group_name_H-M   'P 1'
#
loop_
_entity.id
_entity.type
_entity.pdbx_description
1 polymer ?
#
loop_
_entity_poly.entity_id
_entity_poly.type
_entity_poly.pdbx_seq_one_letter_code
_entity_poly.pdbx_strand_id
1 'polypeptide(L)'
;MKWNCIVADRETLLDAHQFTIFLASRFDEFDDIRHAVHDKITSFNSHGFALKAVNLNDRQVSADSPITRSLGYVRESDVMILLLGDTYGSVPKGYDQSYTHLEYEEACKDENGVDVLVFCIGRSYADGKISYSDDTRLAAWQRDIQDNQTIGFYQPTQTPDEIAKDIFQRLLENLYELSLGKIYAEQGEEEAILEVAEAEEDESSFGGKNEIEYLSKLILGKPTNMLESWNLDTNSTLSAMAAEWVVDAAKAKSLGNYRIAAQNLQRALEYKPLNWDINIDLAELYAKRGSRKRLFEAKELALQASRIAESQQLSYHAAYGYIIASEASRKLEDKETALAYSQRAMQTMGDRVFVSAYIEHARNLLLADRKQESLDYLKTVLRISTAKFRTVLRDPFFNPVRNDINKMIRQYKVLLIEKISPIIDNERLLLTLMANPRQPLSVDVGQSLQSIVETARTSLRNQRGLAAALFGKAETLHRQLETSVNNIANNVFRLPENIRGLEIVRWQKKEGDIVTHGDTLFVYRWKPGGDPKEWQYSGNSVVRIYRILNKSGIANQDNRNLCTFVPENYVIPQPTQYDQYCQRLEQMKLKLKLLQEATEVLQRRRTAVTLGSIFLMLAALLLMVMQQATSMAFFSLFIGTMLLIYGFKYSGYRTLRLKHFVSDAQINRRWLFATKEETKTLIAEEVKRREEQLADAAQFRTQVSESLRQFIRLLSRQPNKLFPFGSRFSQESGKLLRVAKDDDNITIMPVLKDFPKWLGVDYDNDYPTYWLGRITTRPSDRQTVLSLRGFFDEA
;
A
#
# COMPACT_ATOMS: atom_id res chain seq x y z
N MET A 1 -60.13 -23.73 -12.30
CA MET A 1 -59.30 -23.29 -11.17
C MET A 1 -57.83 -23.28 -11.60
N LYS A 2 -57.31 -22.10 -11.94
CA LYS A 2 -55.87 -21.84 -12.09
C LYS A 2 -55.57 -20.64 -11.19
N TRP A 3 -54.70 -20.86 -10.21
CA TRP A 3 -54.16 -19.84 -9.34
C TRP A 3 -53.18 -19.00 -10.17
N ASN A 4 -53.49 -17.72 -10.36
CA ASN A 4 -52.50 -16.73 -10.77
C ASN A 4 -51.80 -16.24 -9.51
N CYS A 5 -50.51 -16.52 -9.42
CA CYS A 5 -49.60 -16.00 -8.41
C CYS A 5 -49.54 -14.48 -8.52
N ILE A 6 -50.03 -13.78 -7.50
CA ILE A 6 -49.60 -12.41 -7.21
C ILE A 6 -48.20 -12.56 -6.60
N VAL A 7 -47.19 -12.39 -7.45
CA VAL A 7 -45.86 -11.97 -6.98
C VAL A 7 -46.02 -10.48 -6.69
N ALA A 8 -46.41 -10.16 -5.45
CA ALA A 8 -46.23 -8.81 -4.94
C ALA A 8 -44.74 -8.66 -4.65
N ASP A 9 -44.10 -7.71 -5.32
CA ASP A 9 -42.73 -7.32 -5.05
C ASP A 9 -42.53 -7.10 -3.56
N ARG A 10 -41.55 -7.79 -2.99
CA ARG A 10 -41.14 -7.59 -1.59
C ARG A 10 -40.64 -6.16 -1.33
N GLU A 11 -40.31 -5.40 -2.39
CA GLU A 11 -40.02 -3.97 -2.36
C GLU A 11 -41.24 -3.09 -2.09
N THR A 12 -42.46 -3.55 -2.41
CA THR A 12 -43.69 -2.77 -2.15
C THR A 12 -44.26 -2.91 -0.74
N LEU A 13 -43.68 -3.76 0.10
CA LEU A 13 -44.12 -4.00 1.49
C LEU A 13 -43.21 -3.38 2.56
N LEU A 14 -42.11 -2.74 2.17
CA LEU A 14 -41.48 -1.73 3.02
C LEU A 14 -42.23 -0.44 2.75
N ASP A 15 -43.39 -0.27 3.41
CA ASP A 15 -44.04 1.03 3.52
C ASP A 15 -42.96 2.08 3.81
N ALA A 16 -42.82 3.08 2.95
CA ALA A 16 -41.97 4.23 3.21
C ALA A 16 -42.33 4.73 4.61
N HIS A 17 -41.44 4.52 5.60
CA HIS A 17 -41.74 4.87 6.97
C HIS A 17 -41.93 6.38 7.02
N GLN A 18 -43.19 6.80 7.14
CA GLN A 18 -43.52 8.21 7.25
C GLN A 18 -43.26 8.63 8.70
N PHE A 19 -42.37 9.58 8.92
CA PHE A 19 -42.13 10.14 10.24
C PHE A 19 -43.13 11.26 10.51
N THR A 20 -43.80 11.17 11.66
CA THR A 20 -44.77 12.17 12.10
C THR A 20 -44.13 13.10 13.11
N ILE A 21 -44.14 14.41 12.80
CA ILE A 21 -43.45 15.46 13.56
C ILE A 21 -44.50 16.40 14.14
N PHE A 22 -44.62 16.44 15.46
CA PHE A 22 -45.54 17.33 16.16
C PHE A 22 -44.89 18.69 16.44
N LEU A 23 -45.53 19.77 16.00
CA LEU A 23 -45.07 21.14 16.31
C LEU A 23 -45.79 21.68 17.55
N ALA A 24 -45.14 21.65 18.70
CA ALA A 24 -45.64 22.18 19.98
C ALA A 24 -45.12 23.60 20.20
N SER A 25 -46.03 24.57 20.29
CA SER A 25 -45.69 25.94 20.70
C SER A 25 -46.94 26.75 21.01
N ARG A 26 -46.77 27.95 21.55
CA ARG A 26 -47.81 28.97 21.51
C ARG A 26 -48.04 29.44 20.07
N PHE A 27 -49.28 29.42 19.58
CA PHE A 27 -49.58 29.78 18.18
C PHE A 27 -49.23 31.24 17.87
N ASP A 28 -49.80 32.19 18.61
CA ASP A 28 -49.65 33.63 18.31
C ASP A 28 -48.21 34.12 18.35
N GLU A 29 -47.38 33.54 19.22
CA GLU A 29 -45.99 33.96 19.43
C GLU A 29 -45.06 33.46 18.32
N PHE A 30 -45.37 32.30 17.74
CA PHE A 30 -44.48 31.59 16.83
C PHE A 30 -45.07 31.37 15.43
N ASP A 31 -46.13 32.09 15.05
CA ASP A 31 -46.87 31.83 13.81
C ASP A 31 -45.95 31.78 12.58
N ASP A 32 -45.09 32.78 12.40
CA ASP A 32 -44.14 32.85 11.28
C ASP A 32 -43.15 31.68 11.27
N ILE A 33 -42.58 31.34 12.44
CA ILE A 33 -41.60 30.25 12.58
C ILE A 33 -42.27 28.89 12.37
N ARG A 34 -43.48 28.70 12.91
CA ARG A 34 -44.27 27.47 12.72
C ARG A 34 -44.58 27.23 11.25
N HIS A 35 -45.02 28.26 10.53
CA HIS A 35 -45.27 28.15 9.09
C HIS A 35 -43.98 27.81 8.33
N ALA A 36 -42.88 28.51 8.61
CA ALA A 36 -41.59 28.25 7.96
C ALA A 36 -41.05 26.83 8.24
N VAL A 37 -41.16 26.34 9.48
CA VAL A 37 -40.75 24.96 9.85
C VAL A 37 -41.68 23.94 9.20
N HIS A 38 -43.00 24.15 9.27
CA HIS A 38 -43.99 23.28 8.63
C HIS A 38 -43.71 23.15 7.13
N ASP A 39 -43.52 24.28 6.42
CA ASP A 39 -43.28 24.29 4.99
C ASP A 39 -41.99 23.56 4.62
N LYS A 40 -40.91 23.72 5.39
CA LYS A 40 -39.65 22.97 5.18
C LYS A 40 -39.85 21.46 5.40
N ILE A 41 -40.60 21.05 6.43
CA ILE A 41 -40.89 19.64 6.70
C ILE A 41 -41.77 19.04 5.59
N THR A 42 -42.86 19.71 5.19
CA THR A 42 -43.81 19.20 4.21
C THR A 42 -43.28 19.24 2.77
N SER A 43 -42.42 20.21 2.45
CA SER A 43 -41.75 20.28 1.15
C SER A 43 -40.58 19.29 1.01
N PHE A 44 -40.15 18.68 2.12
CA PHE A 44 -39.14 17.64 2.08
C PHE A 44 -39.71 16.36 1.49
N ASN A 45 -39.27 16.04 0.28
CA ASN A 45 -39.61 14.81 -0.41
C ASN A 45 -38.30 14.16 -0.86
N SER A 46 -37.91 13.05 -0.22
CA SER A 46 -36.78 12.24 -0.65
C SER A 46 -37.25 10.82 -0.95
N HIS A 47 -36.60 10.15 -1.91
CA HIS A 47 -37.01 8.83 -2.39
C HIS A 47 -37.12 7.82 -1.25
N GLY A 48 -38.35 7.38 -0.93
CA GLY A 48 -38.63 6.38 0.10
C GLY A 48 -38.73 6.90 1.53
N PHE A 49 -38.67 8.23 1.75
CA PHE A 49 -38.72 8.83 3.08
C PHE A 49 -39.65 10.06 3.09
N ALA A 50 -40.79 9.93 3.78
CA ALA A 50 -41.80 10.98 3.86
C ALA A 50 -41.85 11.59 5.25
N LEU A 51 -41.89 12.91 5.33
CA LEU A 51 -42.13 13.63 6.58
C LEU A 51 -43.56 14.17 6.61
N LYS A 52 -44.18 14.11 7.78
CA LYS A 52 -45.50 14.68 8.04
C LYS A 52 -45.43 15.63 9.22
N ALA A 53 -45.52 16.93 8.97
CA ALA A 53 -45.73 17.90 10.03
C ALA A 53 -47.19 17.85 10.50
N VAL A 54 -47.40 17.70 11.80
CA VAL A 54 -48.70 17.89 12.45
C VAL A 54 -48.70 19.28 13.06
N ASN A 55 -49.50 20.16 12.46
CA ASN A 55 -49.76 21.51 12.94
C ASN A 55 -51.25 21.64 13.25
N LEU A 56 -51.62 21.71 14.53
CA LEU A 56 -53.01 21.77 14.98
C LEU A 56 -53.75 23.07 14.60
N ASN A 57 -53.06 24.02 13.94
CA ASN A 57 -53.68 25.17 13.28
C ASN A 57 -54.21 24.82 11.87
N ASP A 58 -54.71 23.60 11.68
CA ASP A 58 -55.15 23.06 10.39
C ASP A 58 -56.60 23.43 10.01
N ARG A 59 -57.29 24.17 10.88
CA ARG A 59 -58.70 24.56 10.77
C ARG A 59 -59.67 23.38 10.59
N GLN A 60 -59.26 22.16 10.94
CA GLN A 60 -60.13 20.99 10.87
C GLN A 60 -61.08 20.93 12.08
N VAL A 61 -62.33 20.59 11.81
CA VAL A 61 -63.36 20.41 12.85
C VAL A 61 -63.26 19.00 13.41
N SER A 62 -63.14 18.86 14.73
CA SER A 62 -63.19 17.58 15.44
C SER A 62 -64.31 17.58 16.49
N ALA A 63 -64.85 16.39 16.77
CA ALA A 63 -65.78 16.17 17.88
C ALA A 63 -65.07 16.12 19.25
N ASP A 64 -63.76 15.85 19.24
CA ASP A 64 -62.95 15.78 20.45
C ASP A 64 -62.62 17.18 20.99
N SER A 65 -62.40 17.27 22.30
CA SER A 65 -61.88 18.51 22.89
C SER A 65 -60.51 18.85 22.31
N PRO A 66 -60.14 20.14 22.16
CA PRO A 66 -58.85 20.54 21.59
C PRO A 66 -57.65 19.90 22.30
N ILE A 67 -57.71 19.75 23.64
CA ILE A 67 -56.63 19.11 24.40
C ILE A 67 -56.58 17.59 24.13
N THR A 68 -57.72 16.90 24.07
CA THR A 68 -57.77 15.47 23.75
C THR A 68 -57.17 15.18 22.38
N ARG A 69 -57.55 16.01 21.38
CA ARG A 69 -57.01 15.92 20.03
C ARG A 69 -55.50 16.16 20.03
N SER A 70 -55.04 17.21 20.71
CA SER A 70 -53.62 17.55 20.78
C SER A 70 -52.78 16.41 21.38
N LEU A 71 -53.16 15.91 22.56
CA LEU A 71 -52.45 14.82 23.22
C LEU A 71 -52.49 13.52 22.41
N GLY A 72 -53.57 13.27 21.65
CA GLY A 72 -53.64 12.15 20.72
C GLY A 72 -52.55 12.21 19.64
N TYR A 73 -52.39 13.37 18.99
CA TYR A 73 -51.34 13.55 17.99
C TYR A 73 -49.93 13.47 18.57
N VAL A 74 -49.71 13.96 19.79
CA VAL A 74 -48.41 13.80 20.47
C VAL A 74 -48.05 12.32 20.59
N ARG A 75 -48.99 11.47 21.04
CA ARG A 75 -48.76 10.01 21.19
C ARG A 75 -48.49 9.29 19.88
N GLU A 76 -49.05 9.78 18.78
CA GLU A 76 -48.88 9.20 17.44
C GLU A 76 -47.64 9.72 16.71
N SER A 77 -46.91 10.67 17.30
CA SER A 77 -45.75 11.30 16.67
C SER A 77 -44.46 10.59 17.03
N ASP A 78 -43.50 10.60 16.10
CA ASP A 78 -42.15 10.06 16.33
C ASP A 78 -41.27 11.11 17.01
N VAL A 79 -41.46 12.38 16.64
CA VAL A 79 -40.68 13.53 17.13
C VAL A 79 -41.61 14.69 17.50
N MET A 80 -41.35 15.34 18.63
CA MET A 80 -41.94 16.61 19.00
C MET A 80 -40.89 17.72 18.87
N ILE A 81 -41.22 18.78 18.14
CA ILE A 81 -40.47 20.04 18.15
C ILE A 81 -41.19 20.99 19.09
N LEU A 82 -40.54 21.35 20.20
CA LEU A 82 -41.03 22.32 21.17
C LEU A 82 -40.37 23.68 20.95
N LEU A 83 -41.17 24.69 20.58
CA LEU A 83 -40.72 26.08 20.57
C LEU A 83 -41.13 26.75 21.88
N LEU A 84 -40.14 27.11 22.70
CA LEU A 84 -40.32 27.72 24.00
C LEU A 84 -40.01 29.22 23.95
N GLY A 85 -40.99 30.04 24.35
CA GLY A 85 -40.95 31.50 24.30
C GLY A 85 -40.84 32.19 25.66
N ASP A 86 -41.05 33.50 25.66
CA ASP A 86 -41.00 34.32 26.88
C ASP A 86 -42.29 34.21 27.72
N THR A 87 -43.29 33.45 27.27
CA THR A 87 -44.63 33.37 27.89
C THR A 87 -45.14 31.92 28.10
N TYR A 88 -45.90 31.69 29.19
CA TYR A 88 -46.34 30.34 29.60
C TYR A 88 -47.45 29.73 28.72
N GLY A 89 -48.23 30.56 28.01
CA GLY A 89 -49.37 30.13 27.19
C GLY A 89 -50.69 30.00 27.95
N SER A 90 -51.75 29.63 27.23
CA SER A 90 -53.12 29.51 27.76
C SER A 90 -53.37 28.15 28.43
N VAL A 91 -54.16 28.16 29.51
CA VAL A 91 -54.53 26.97 30.30
C VAL A 91 -55.91 26.44 29.84
N PRO A 92 -56.04 25.16 29.45
CA PRO A 92 -57.33 24.56 29.12
C PRO A 92 -58.26 24.52 30.34
N LYS A 93 -59.57 24.55 30.09
CA LYS A 93 -60.56 24.47 31.17
C LYS A 93 -60.43 23.13 31.92
N GLY A 94 -60.25 23.21 33.24
CA GLY A 94 -60.13 22.04 34.12
C GLY A 94 -58.71 21.52 34.33
N TYR A 95 -57.69 22.25 33.85
CA TYR A 95 -56.28 21.92 34.01
C TYR A 95 -55.53 23.08 34.71
N ASP A 96 -54.36 22.78 35.26
CA ASP A 96 -53.48 23.77 35.94
C ASP A 96 -52.28 24.21 35.07
N GLN A 97 -52.02 23.50 33.97
CA GLN A 97 -50.90 23.69 33.06
C GLN A 97 -51.36 24.16 31.68
N SER A 98 -50.49 24.84 30.93
CA SER A 98 -50.83 25.30 29.58
C SER A 98 -50.92 24.14 28.59
N TYR A 99 -51.57 24.35 27.45
CA TYR A 99 -51.65 23.33 26.38
C TYR A 99 -50.27 22.78 26.01
N THR A 100 -49.30 23.65 25.74
CA THR A 100 -47.94 23.27 25.34
C THR A 100 -47.18 22.55 26.47
N HIS A 101 -47.42 22.90 27.73
CA HIS A 101 -46.84 22.17 28.86
C HIS A 101 -47.40 20.74 28.95
N LEU A 102 -48.73 20.58 28.81
CA LEU A 102 -49.37 19.26 28.80
C LEU A 102 -48.91 18.40 27.62
N GLU A 103 -48.74 19.00 26.44
CA GLU A 103 -48.17 18.35 25.26
C GLU A 103 -46.75 17.84 25.53
N TYR A 104 -45.91 18.68 26.15
CA TYR A 104 -44.55 18.30 26.55
C TYR A 104 -44.54 17.18 27.58
N GLU A 105 -45.34 17.27 28.64
CA GLU A 105 -45.42 16.20 29.65
C GLU A 105 -45.87 14.88 29.04
N GLU A 106 -46.83 14.92 28.11
CA GLU A 106 -47.28 13.74 27.40
C GLU A 106 -46.16 13.16 26.52
N ALA A 107 -45.40 13.98 25.79
CA ALA A 107 -44.27 13.52 25.01
C ALA A 107 -43.16 12.90 25.88
N CYS A 108 -42.92 13.48 27.07
CA CYS A 108 -41.91 13.01 28.02
C CYS A 108 -42.29 11.71 28.76
N LYS A 109 -43.52 11.23 28.64
CA LYS A 109 -43.88 9.92 29.21
C LYS A 109 -43.15 8.82 28.45
N ASP A 110 -42.33 8.07 29.19
CA ASP A 110 -41.54 6.94 28.68
C ASP A 110 -42.37 5.93 27.84
N GLU A 111 -43.69 5.82 28.06
CA GLU A 111 -44.60 4.94 27.33
C GLU A 111 -44.86 5.34 25.88
N ASN A 112 -44.75 6.64 25.56
CA ASN A 112 -45.10 7.19 24.24
C ASN A 112 -43.93 7.13 23.25
N GLY A 113 -42.68 7.13 23.73
CA GLY A 113 -41.49 6.96 22.88
C GLY A 113 -41.23 8.10 21.89
N VAL A 114 -41.82 9.28 22.15
CA VAL A 114 -41.66 10.50 21.36
C VAL A 114 -40.33 11.14 21.71
N ASP A 115 -39.53 11.46 20.69
CA ASP A 115 -38.29 12.20 20.91
C ASP A 115 -38.54 13.71 20.91
N VAL A 116 -37.98 14.44 21.88
CA VAL A 116 -38.32 15.85 22.13
C VAL A 116 -37.14 16.76 21.78
N LEU A 117 -37.31 17.57 20.75
CA LEU A 117 -36.37 18.62 20.35
C LEU A 117 -36.83 19.98 20.87
N VAL A 118 -36.07 20.57 21.79
CA VAL A 118 -36.44 21.84 22.42
C VAL A 118 -35.66 23.00 21.84
N PHE A 119 -36.38 24.06 21.44
CA PHE A 119 -35.83 25.30 20.89
C PHE A 119 -36.34 26.50 21.67
N CYS A 120 -35.44 27.15 22.39
CA CYS A 120 -35.70 28.33 23.19
C CYS A 120 -35.45 29.60 22.36
N ILE A 121 -36.50 30.41 22.19
CA ILE A 121 -36.52 31.58 21.31
C ILE A 121 -37.12 32.75 22.07
N GLY A 122 -36.38 33.85 22.22
CA GLY A 122 -36.89 35.02 22.95
C GLY A 122 -35.81 35.75 23.73
N ARG A 123 -36.20 36.84 24.41
CA ARG A 123 -35.27 37.68 25.16
C ARG A 123 -34.67 36.93 26.34
N SER A 124 -35.45 36.04 26.95
CA SER A 124 -34.99 35.20 28.06
C SER A 124 -33.86 34.24 27.67
N TYR A 125 -33.58 34.08 26.37
CA TYR A 125 -32.71 33.04 25.82
C TYR A 125 -31.50 33.57 25.01
N ALA A 126 -31.40 34.90 24.85
CA ALA A 126 -30.42 35.55 23.97
C ALA A 126 -28.94 35.31 24.33
N ASP A 127 -28.63 34.83 25.54
CA ASP A 127 -27.25 34.57 25.96
C ASP A 127 -26.84 33.09 25.84
N GLY A 128 -27.63 32.26 25.13
CA GLY A 128 -27.40 30.81 25.09
C GLY A 128 -27.65 30.14 26.45
N LYS A 129 -28.44 30.78 27.30
CA LYS A 129 -28.83 30.32 28.64
C LYS A 129 -30.27 30.71 28.90
N ILE A 130 -30.94 29.96 29.76
CA ILE A 130 -32.29 30.31 30.20
C ILE A 130 -32.20 31.36 31.31
N SER A 131 -32.73 32.56 31.05
CA SER A 131 -33.06 33.54 32.07
C SER A 131 -34.47 33.25 32.56
N TYR A 132 -34.60 32.75 33.79
CA TYR A 132 -35.89 32.31 34.30
C TYR A 132 -36.92 33.45 34.35
N SER A 133 -38.15 33.16 33.92
CA SER A 133 -39.26 34.10 33.91
C SER A 133 -39.69 34.52 35.32
N ASP A 134 -40.33 35.68 35.43
CA ASP A 134 -41.00 36.11 36.66
C ASP A 134 -42.31 35.33 36.92
N ASP A 135 -42.93 34.73 35.88
CA ASP A 135 -44.06 33.80 36.07
C ASP A 135 -43.52 32.51 36.69
N THR A 136 -43.98 32.22 37.91
CA THR A 136 -43.53 31.06 38.69
C THR A 136 -43.76 29.72 37.98
N ARG A 137 -44.82 29.62 37.14
CA ARG A 137 -45.12 28.41 36.38
C ARG A 137 -44.17 28.24 35.20
N LEU A 138 -43.90 29.31 34.46
CA LEU A 138 -42.92 29.27 33.37
C LEU A 138 -41.51 29.04 33.89
N ALA A 139 -41.13 29.69 34.99
CA ALA A 139 -39.82 29.48 35.62
C ALA A 139 -39.62 28.03 36.09
N ALA A 140 -40.65 27.41 36.66
CA ALA A 140 -40.61 26.00 37.05
C ALA A 140 -40.45 25.09 35.83
N TRP A 141 -41.22 25.34 34.77
CA TRP A 141 -41.14 24.55 33.53
C TRP A 141 -39.80 24.74 32.80
N GLN A 142 -39.27 25.95 32.77
CA GLN A 142 -37.95 26.26 32.22
C GLN A 142 -36.84 25.48 32.93
N ARG A 143 -36.91 25.30 34.27
CA ARG A 143 -35.97 24.47 35.03
C ARG A 143 -36.11 23.00 34.66
N ASP A 144 -37.34 22.49 34.59
CA ASP A 144 -37.60 21.10 34.20
C ASP A 144 -37.03 20.78 32.81
N ILE A 145 -37.26 21.66 31.84
CA ILE A 145 -36.71 21.54 30.49
C ILE A 145 -35.17 21.57 30.52
N GLN A 146 -34.57 22.49 31.28
CA GLN A 146 -33.11 22.59 31.41
C GLN A 146 -32.46 21.34 32.01
N ASP A 147 -33.13 20.70 32.98
CA ASP A 147 -32.59 19.54 33.68
C ASP A 147 -32.75 18.25 32.86
N ASN A 148 -33.81 18.15 32.05
CA ASN A 148 -34.19 16.91 31.37
C ASN A 148 -33.88 16.86 29.87
N GLN A 149 -33.78 18.01 29.19
CA GLN A 149 -33.69 18.07 27.73
C GLN A 149 -32.36 18.66 27.24
N THR A 150 -32.08 18.44 25.96
CA THR A 150 -31.06 19.18 25.22
C THR A 150 -31.73 20.36 24.52
N ILE A 151 -31.12 21.55 24.57
CA ILE A 151 -31.81 22.80 24.24
C ILE A 151 -31.03 23.55 23.17
N GLY A 152 -31.71 23.86 22.07
CA GLY A 152 -31.23 24.86 21.11
C GLY A 152 -31.62 26.27 21.57
N PHE A 153 -30.69 27.22 21.47
CA PHE A 153 -30.94 28.63 21.77
C PHE A 153 -30.87 29.47 20.50
N TYR A 154 -31.85 30.35 20.29
CA TYR A 154 -31.85 31.29 19.17
C TYR A 154 -31.88 32.74 19.63
N GLN A 155 -31.18 33.57 18.88
CA GLN A 155 -31.13 35.01 19.11
C GLN A 155 -32.41 35.67 18.60
N PRO A 156 -32.97 36.65 19.31
CA PRO A 156 -34.14 37.42 18.85
C PRO A 156 -33.91 38.16 17.53
N THR A 157 -32.65 38.35 17.11
CA THR A 157 -32.26 39.05 15.88
C THR A 157 -32.27 38.16 14.65
N GLN A 158 -32.35 36.83 14.80
CA GLN A 158 -32.41 35.90 13.68
C GLN A 158 -33.78 35.94 13.01
N THR A 159 -33.80 35.80 11.69
CA THR A 159 -35.05 35.77 10.94
C THR A 159 -35.78 34.43 11.11
N PRO A 160 -37.12 34.38 10.97
CA PRO A 160 -37.88 33.14 11.07
C PRO A 160 -37.39 32.03 10.11
N ASP A 161 -36.97 32.39 8.89
CA ASP A 161 -36.47 31.40 7.92
C ASP A 161 -35.09 30.83 8.31
N GLU A 162 -34.20 31.65 8.89
CA GLU A 162 -32.92 31.18 9.42
C GLU A 162 -33.11 30.22 10.59
N ILE A 163 -34.01 30.56 11.53
CA ILE A 163 -34.37 29.69 12.65
C ILE A 163 -34.99 28.39 12.12
N ALA A 164 -35.96 28.48 11.21
CA ALA A 164 -36.61 27.30 10.63
C ALA A 164 -35.62 26.38 9.90
N LYS A 165 -34.62 26.95 9.22
CA LYS A 165 -33.57 26.19 8.52
C LYS A 165 -32.71 25.41 9.52
N ASP A 166 -32.31 26.03 10.63
CA ASP A 166 -31.51 25.37 11.65
C ASP A 166 -32.31 24.28 12.39
N ILE A 167 -33.57 24.58 12.76
CA ILE A 167 -34.49 23.60 13.36
C ILE A 167 -34.65 22.39 12.42
N PHE A 168 -34.88 22.64 11.14
CA PHE A 168 -35.05 21.58 10.15
C PHE A 168 -33.77 20.75 9.98
N GLN A 169 -32.60 21.38 9.95
CA GLN A 169 -31.31 20.69 9.90
C GLN A 169 -31.10 19.78 11.12
N ARG A 170 -31.38 20.28 12.33
CA ARG A 170 -31.29 19.47 13.58
C ARG A 170 -32.29 18.33 13.61
N LEU A 171 -33.49 18.55 13.09
CA LEU A 171 -34.48 17.49 12.89
C LEU A 171 -33.93 16.40 11.96
N LEU A 172 -33.34 16.76 10.82
CA LEU A 172 -32.74 15.79 9.90
C LEU A 172 -31.58 15.02 10.53
N GLU A 173 -30.70 15.68 11.28
CA GLU A 173 -29.63 15.04 12.05
C GLU A 173 -30.19 14.02 13.05
N ASN A 174 -31.22 14.42 13.80
CA ASN A 174 -31.87 13.55 14.77
C ASN A 174 -32.53 12.34 14.12
N LEU A 175 -33.30 12.57 13.05
CA LEU A 175 -33.94 11.49 12.29
C LEU A 175 -32.89 10.56 11.66
N TYR A 176 -31.75 11.09 11.19
CA TYR A 176 -30.67 10.28 10.62
C TYR A 176 -30.11 9.33 11.68
N GLU A 177 -29.95 9.78 12.91
CA GLU A 177 -29.52 8.94 14.03
C GLU A 177 -30.60 7.93 14.46
N LEU A 178 -31.87 8.36 14.54
CA LEU A 178 -33.02 7.51 14.89
C LEU A 178 -33.23 6.37 13.88
N SER A 179 -33.02 6.66 12.60
CA SER A 179 -33.15 5.71 11.47
C SER A 179 -31.90 4.86 11.25
N LEU A 180 -30.87 5.01 12.07
CA LEU A 180 -29.58 4.30 11.95
C LEU A 180 -28.84 4.60 10.63
N GLY A 181 -28.94 5.83 10.14
CA GLY A 181 -28.23 6.30 8.94
C GLY A 181 -28.91 5.95 7.62
N LYS A 182 -30.21 5.62 7.65
CA LYS A 182 -31.00 5.25 6.47
C LYS A 182 -31.63 6.43 5.72
N ILE A 183 -31.47 7.65 6.21
CA ILE A 183 -32.07 8.84 5.59
C ILE A 183 -31.16 9.40 4.51
N TYR A 184 -31.79 9.77 3.40
CA TYR A 184 -31.20 10.47 2.27
C TYR A 184 -31.64 11.94 2.32
N ALA A 185 -30.69 12.86 2.51
CA ALA A 185 -30.87 14.25 2.11
C ALA A 185 -30.47 14.35 0.63
N GLU A 186 -31.27 15.03 -0.21
CA GLU A 186 -31.15 14.89 -1.68
C GLU A 186 -30.94 16.23 -2.43
N GLN A 187 -30.63 17.34 -1.77
CA GLN A 187 -30.57 18.62 -2.48
C GLN A 187 -29.24 18.80 -3.24
N GLY A 188 -29.19 18.27 -4.48
CA GLY A 188 -28.08 18.44 -5.44
C GLY A 188 -26.98 17.37 -5.35
N GLU A 189 -27.30 16.21 -4.77
CA GLU A 189 -26.33 15.28 -4.17
C GLU A 189 -26.04 14.03 -5.03
N GLU A 190 -26.80 13.80 -6.11
CA GLU A 190 -26.63 12.63 -6.98
C GLU A 190 -25.22 12.53 -7.56
N GLU A 191 -24.61 13.64 -8.02
CA GLU A 191 -23.31 13.58 -8.71
C GLU A 191 -22.18 13.06 -7.79
N ALA A 192 -22.06 13.57 -6.55
CA ALA A 192 -21.03 13.14 -5.62
C ALA A 192 -21.27 11.72 -5.08
N ILE A 193 -22.54 11.34 -4.89
CA ILE A 193 -22.91 9.98 -4.50
C ILE A 193 -22.62 9.01 -5.64
N LEU A 194 -22.99 9.34 -6.88
CA LEU A 194 -22.66 8.61 -8.11
C LEU A 194 -21.14 8.47 -8.28
N GLU A 195 -20.36 9.52 -8.01
CA GLU A 195 -18.90 9.45 -8.04
C GLU A 195 -18.32 8.44 -7.04
N VAL A 196 -19.01 8.15 -5.94
CA VAL A 196 -18.58 7.17 -4.93
C VAL A 196 -19.31 5.82 -5.09
N ALA A 197 -20.33 5.74 -5.94
CA ALA A 197 -21.22 4.59 -6.07
C ALA A 197 -20.88 3.67 -7.24
N GLU A 198 -20.81 2.36 -6.98
CA GLU A 198 -21.16 1.26 -7.91
C GLU A 198 -21.03 -0.07 -7.12
N ALA A 199 -22.15 -0.52 -6.54
CA ALA A 199 -22.51 -1.87 -6.08
C ALA A 199 -23.40 -1.78 -4.83
N GLU A 200 -24.48 -2.57 -4.85
CA GLU A 200 -25.27 -3.02 -3.70
C GLU A 200 -24.37 -3.87 -2.78
N GLU A 201 -23.47 -3.24 -2.03
CA GLU A 201 -23.02 -3.90 -0.81
C GLU A 201 -24.22 -3.90 0.13
N ASP A 202 -24.63 -5.08 0.58
CA ASP A 202 -25.73 -5.33 1.52
C ASP A 202 -25.86 -4.13 2.48
N GLU A 203 -26.88 -3.30 2.27
CA GLU A 203 -27.07 -2.04 3.01
C GLU A 203 -27.17 -2.28 4.54
N SER A 204 -27.42 -3.54 4.93
CA SER A 204 -27.39 -4.04 6.30
C SER A 204 -26.03 -3.97 7.00
N SER A 205 -24.92 -3.75 6.28
CA SER A 205 -23.55 -3.73 6.84
C SER A 205 -23.02 -2.32 7.20
N PHE A 206 -23.78 -1.25 6.90
CA PHE A 206 -23.26 0.12 6.92
C PHE A 206 -23.26 0.85 8.28
N GLY A 207 -23.51 0.16 9.40
CA GLY A 207 -23.41 0.80 10.70
C GLY A 207 -23.44 -0.14 11.89
N GLY A 208 -22.74 0.28 12.95
CA GLY A 208 -22.85 -0.27 14.29
C GLY A 208 -22.31 -1.69 14.47
N LYS A 209 -23.06 -2.52 15.19
CA LYS A 209 -22.69 -3.89 15.59
C LYS A 209 -22.46 -4.84 14.41
N ASN A 210 -23.17 -4.65 13.29
CA ASN A 210 -23.03 -5.49 12.08
C ASN A 210 -21.65 -5.32 11.42
N GLU A 211 -21.11 -4.09 11.42
CA GLU A 211 -19.75 -3.82 10.94
C GLU A 211 -18.72 -4.54 11.81
N ILE A 212 -18.91 -4.50 13.13
CA ILE A 212 -18.02 -5.14 14.09
C ILE A 212 -18.07 -6.65 13.95
N GLU A 213 -19.26 -7.23 13.79
CA GLU A 213 -19.43 -8.67 13.63
C GLU A 213 -18.79 -9.15 12.33
N TYR A 214 -18.94 -8.39 11.23
CA TYR A 214 -18.25 -8.65 9.97
C TYR A 214 -16.72 -8.58 10.11
N LEU A 215 -16.18 -7.50 10.70
CA LEU A 215 -14.74 -7.32 10.87
C LEU A 215 -14.14 -8.33 11.86
N SER A 216 -14.89 -8.69 12.90
CA SER A 216 -14.48 -9.72 13.87
C SER A 216 -14.46 -11.09 13.22
N LYS A 217 -15.45 -11.43 12.38
CA LYS A 217 -15.49 -12.68 11.60
C LYS A 217 -14.32 -12.80 10.63
N LEU A 218 -13.98 -11.71 9.93
CA LEU A 218 -12.87 -11.68 8.97
C LEU A 218 -11.51 -11.93 9.65
N ILE A 219 -11.32 -11.44 10.88
CA ILE A 219 -10.04 -11.50 11.59
C ILE A 219 -9.89 -12.77 12.44
N LEU A 220 -10.98 -13.24 13.06
CA LEU A 220 -10.94 -14.38 13.99
C LEU A 220 -11.28 -15.72 13.32
N GLY A 221 -11.74 -15.72 12.06
CA GLY A 221 -12.08 -16.94 11.30
C GLY A 221 -13.25 -17.74 11.86
N LYS A 222 -13.90 -17.24 12.91
CA LYS A 222 -15.11 -17.77 13.53
C LYS A 222 -16.12 -16.65 13.67
N PRO A 223 -17.41 -16.90 13.39
CA PRO A 223 -18.43 -15.91 13.74
C PRO A 223 -18.34 -15.69 15.24
N THR A 224 -18.29 -14.43 15.67
CA THR A 224 -18.63 -14.08 17.05
C THR A 224 -20.15 -14.22 17.15
N ASN A 225 -20.67 -15.44 16.93
CA ASN A 225 -22.09 -15.70 16.99
C ASN A 225 -22.58 -15.16 18.33
N MET A 226 -23.69 -14.43 18.31
CA MET A 226 -24.44 -13.98 19.49
C MET A 226 -24.71 -15.08 20.52
N LEU A 227 -24.37 -16.36 20.28
CA LEU A 227 -24.47 -17.48 21.21
C LEU A 227 -23.14 -18.06 21.70
N GLU A 228 -22.00 -17.85 21.02
CA GLU A 228 -20.71 -18.43 21.47
C GLU A 228 -20.08 -17.61 22.61
N SER A 229 -20.34 -16.29 22.68
CA SER A 229 -19.97 -15.46 23.85
C SER A 229 -20.78 -15.79 25.11
N TRP A 230 -21.85 -16.60 24.98
CA TRP A 230 -22.70 -17.04 26.08
C TRP A 230 -22.22 -18.35 26.74
N ASN A 231 -21.19 -19.00 26.19
CA ASN A 231 -20.71 -20.32 26.62
C ASN A 231 -19.81 -20.34 27.87
N LEU A 232 -19.93 -19.34 28.75
CA LEU A 232 -19.51 -19.48 30.14
C LEU A 232 -20.80 -19.55 30.98
N ASP A 233 -21.28 -20.78 31.20
CA ASP A 233 -22.48 -21.18 31.96
C ASP A 233 -23.86 -20.79 31.39
N THR A 234 -24.24 -21.36 30.25
CA THR A 234 -25.66 -21.54 29.88
C THR A 234 -26.42 -22.49 30.81
N ASN A 235 -25.73 -23.12 31.77
CA ASN A 235 -26.32 -24.04 32.76
C ASN A 235 -26.98 -23.34 33.97
N SER A 236 -26.89 -22.00 34.09
CA SER A 236 -27.61 -21.26 35.12
C SER A 236 -28.93 -20.71 34.57
N THR A 237 -30.01 -20.84 35.34
CA THR A 237 -31.35 -20.32 35.00
C THR A 237 -31.32 -18.82 34.68
N LEU A 238 -30.45 -18.04 35.35
CA LEU A 238 -30.29 -16.60 35.13
C LEU A 238 -29.69 -16.28 33.74
N SER A 239 -28.73 -17.08 33.27
CA SER A 239 -28.17 -16.94 31.91
C SER A 239 -29.21 -17.17 30.82
N ALA A 240 -30.09 -18.15 31.02
CA ALA A 240 -31.17 -18.45 30.08
C ALA A 240 -32.21 -17.32 30.04
N MET A 241 -32.61 -16.79 31.21
CA MET A 241 -33.53 -15.65 31.29
C MET A 241 -32.96 -14.41 30.60
N ALA A 242 -31.68 -14.09 30.82
CA ALA A 242 -31.02 -12.98 30.12
C ALA A 242 -31.05 -13.15 28.59
N ALA A 243 -30.88 -14.38 28.09
CA ALA A 243 -30.88 -14.68 26.66
C ALA A 243 -32.26 -14.45 26.04
N GLU A 244 -33.31 -14.91 26.72
CA GLU A 244 -34.70 -14.72 26.31
C GLU A 244 -35.02 -13.22 26.19
N TRP A 245 -34.66 -12.41 27.19
CA TRP A 245 -34.86 -10.96 27.15
C TRP A 245 -34.09 -10.28 26.01
N VAL A 246 -32.87 -10.72 25.69
CA VAL A 246 -32.11 -10.18 24.55
C VAL A 246 -32.79 -10.52 23.22
N VAL A 247 -33.29 -11.74 23.05
CA VAL A 247 -34.03 -12.16 21.85
C VAL A 247 -35.31 -11.34 21.69
N ASP A 248 -36.07 -11.16 22.77
CA ASP A 248 -37.27 -10.33 22.74
C ASP A 248 -36.95 -8.85 22.48
N ALA A 249 -35.82 -8.35 22.99
CA ALA A 249 -35.34 -7.01 22.67
C ALA A 249 -35.01 -6.85 21.19
N ALA A 250 -34.30 -7.82 20.58
CA ALA A 250 -33.99 -7.80 19.16
C ALA A 250 -35.26 -7.85 18.30
N LYS A 251 -36.24 -8.67 18.68
CA LYS A 251 -37.56 -8.70 18.05
C LYS A 251 -38.27 -7.35 18.16
N ALA A 252 -38.26 -6.74 19.35
CA ALA A 252 -38.84 -5.43 19.58
C ALA A 252 -38.16 -4.34 18.72
N LYS A 253 -36.81 -4.33 18.61
CA LYS A 253 -36.06 -3.45 17.70
C LYS A 253 -36.50 -3.63 16.24
N SER A 254 -36.65 -4.89 15.79
CA SER A 254 -37.07 -5.18 14.41
C SER A 254 -38.49 -4.70 14.07
N LEU A 255 -39.34 -4.59 15.08
CA LEU A 255 -40.71 -4.06 14.98
C LEU A 255 -40.76 -2.54 15.18
N GLY A 256 -39.62 -1.85 15.31
CA GLY A 256 -39.57 -0.42 15.61
C GLY A 256 -39.98 -0.08 17.05
N ASN A 257 -40.17 -1.07 17.93
CA ASN A 257 -40.57 -0.87 19.32
C ASN A 257 -39.35 -0.78 20.23
N TYR A 258 -38.60 0.30 20.08
CA TYR A 258 -37.34 0.53 20.80
C TYR A 258 -37.53 0.70 22.31
N ARG A 259 -38.74 1.08 22.75
CA ARG A 259 -39.10 1.14 24.18
C ARG A 259 -39.06 -0.24 24.83
N ILE A 260 -39.79 -1.20 24.26
CA ILE A 260 -39.81 -2.59 24.76
C ILE A 260 -38.40 -3.18 24.65
N ALA A 261 -37.66 -2.86 23.59
CA ALA A 261 -36.28 -3.28 23.46
C ALA A 261 -35.40 -2.79 24.63
N ALA A 262 -35.48 -1.51 24.99
CA ALA A 262 -34.72 -0.95 26.11
C ALA A 262 -35.12 -1.60 27.45
N GLN A 263 -36.42 -1.80 27.72
CA GLN A 263 -36.90 -2.46 28.93
C GLN A 263 -36.39 -3.91 29.05
N ASN A 264 -36.44 -4.65 27.95
CA ASN A 264 -35.94 -6.02 27.91
C ASN A 264 -34.42 -6.08 28.08
N LEU A 265 -33.67 -5.16 27.48
CA LEU A 265 -32.21 -5.07 27.68
C LEU A 265 -31.83 -4.67 29.11
N GLN A 266 -32.58 -3.77 29.76
CA GLN A 266 -32.39 -3.46 31.18
C GLN A 266 -32.56 -4.71 32.04
N ARG A 267 -33.64 -5.48 31.83
CA ARG A 267 -33.87 -6.76 32.54
C ARG A 267 -32.76 -7.76 32.26
N ALA A 268 -32.31 -7.88 31.01
CA ALA A 268 -31.19 -8.75 30.67
C ALA A 268 -29.90 -8.35 31.42
N LEU A 269 -29.67 -7.04 31.58
CA LEU A 269 -28.51 -6.49 32.27
C LEU A 269 -28.55 -6.73 33.79
N GLU A 270 -29.74 -6.73 34.42
CA GLU A 270 -29.90 -7.11 35.83
C GLU A 270 -29.39 -8.54 36.11
N TYR A 271 -29.58 -9.45 35.15
CA TYR A 271 -29.09 -10.83 35.25
C TYR A 271 -27.63 -10.99 34.82
N LYS A 272 -27.14 -10.18 33.88
CA LYS A 272 -25.76 -10.23 33.35
C LYS A 272 -25.11 -8.84 33.24
N PRO A 273 -24.75 -8.21 34.37
CA PRO A 273 -24.24 -6.82 34.38
C PRO A 273 -22.88 -6.64 33.69
N LEU A 274 -22.06 -7.70 33.63
CA LEU A 274 -20.72 -7.68 33.01
C LEU A 274 -20.73 -8.16 31.55
N ASN A 275 -21.89 -8.26 30.92
CA ASN A 275 -21.98 -8.57 29.50
C ASN A 275 -21.80 -7.28 28.68
N TRP A 276 -20.67 -7.13 27.99
CA TRP A 276 -20.40 -5.91 27.21
C TRP A 276 -21.44 -5.69 26.10
N ASP A 277 -22.01 -6.74 25.55
CA ASP A 277 -22.91 -6.68 24.40
C ASP A 277 -24.28 -6.10 24.77
N ILE A 278 -24.84 -6.56 25.89
CA ILE A 278 -26.09 -6.01 26.45
C ILE A 278 -25.89 -4.53 26.83
N ASN A 279 -24.74 -4.19 27.43
CA ASN A 279 -24.41 -2.81 27.76
C ASN A 279 -24.31 -1.93 26.51
N ILE A 280 -23.66 -2.40 25.43
CA ILE A 280 -23.59 -1.66 24.15
C ILE A 280 -24.97 -1.50 23.53
N ASP A 281 -25.76 -2.56 23.44
CA ASP A 281 -27.08 -2.53 22.81
C ASP A 281 -28.05 -1.58 23.54
N LEU A 282 -27.95 -1.49 24.86
CA LEU A 282 -28.74 -0.56 25.66
C LEU A 282 -28.19 0.87 25.56
N ALA A 283 -26.88 1.04 25.61
CA ALA A 283 -26.23 2.34 25.46
C ALA A 283 -26.53 2.97 24.08
N GLU A 284 -26.51 2.18 23.01
CA GLU A 284 -26.85 2.65 21.66
C GLU A 284 -28.30 3.13 21.58
N LEU A 285 -29.24 2.40 22.19
CA LEU A 285 -30.64 2.84 22.26
C LEU A 285 -30.79 4.16 23.00
N TYR A 286 -30.14 4.30 24.16
CA TYR A 286 -30.21 5.52 24.95
C TYR A 286 -29.46 6.69 24.30
N ALA A 287 -28.33 6.46 23.64
CA ALA A 287 -27.63 7.49 22.90
C ALA A 287 -28.49 8.04 21.74
N LYS A 288 -29.26 7.17 21.08
CA LYS A 288 -30.07 7.55 19.91
C LYS A 288 -31.41 8.20 20.25
N ARG A 289 -32.02 7.84 21.39
CA ARG A 289 -33.42 8.21 21.72
C ARG A 289 -33.61 8.83 23.10
N GLY A 290 -32.52 9.02 23.84
CA GLY A 290 -32.58 9.33 25.25
C GLY A 290 -32.71 10.81 25.55
N SER A 291 -33.52 11.13 26.57
CA SER A 291 -33.44 12.40 27.30
C SER A 291 -32.04 12.64 27.88
N ARG A 292 -31.76 13.85 28.36
CA ARG A 292 -30.46 14.19 28.97
C ARG A 292 -30.01 13.18 30.02
N LYS A 293 -30.93 12.70 30.87
CA LYS A 293 -30.66 11.64 31.86
C LYS A 293 -30.24 10.33 31.21
N ARG A 294 -30.97 9.88 30.17
CA ARG A 294 -30.66 8.66 29.43
C ARG A 294 -29.34 8.77 28.68
N LEU A 295 -28.96 9.95 28.19
CA LEU A 295 -27.65 10.19 27.58
C LEU A 295 -26.50 10.01 28.59
N PHE A 296 -26.67 10.45 29.85
CA PHE A 296 -25.70 10.15 30.91
C PHE A 296 -25.60 8.64 31.17
N GLU A 297 -26.75 7.94 31.28
CA GLU A 297 -26.77 6.49 31.42
C GLU A 297 -26.11 5.77 30.23
N ALA A 298 -26.37 6.23 29.00
CA ALA A 298 -25.78 5.71 27.77
C ALA A 298 -24.26 5.81 27.81
N LYS A 299 -23.74 6.98 28.19
CA LYS A 299 -22.30 7.23 28.33
C LYS A 299 -21.66 6.26 29.32
N GLU A 300 -22.24 6.09 30.50
CA GLU A 300 -21.70 5.20 31.53
C GLU A 300 -21.74 3.72 31.08
N LEU A 301 -22.86 3.26 30.53
CA LEU A 301 -23.01 1.90 30.00
C LEU A 301 -22.01 1.61 28.87
N ALA A 302 -21.82 2.56 27.94
CA ALA A 302 -20.89 2.44 26.84
C ALA A 302 -19.43 2.37 27.32
N LEU A 303 -19.06 3.18 28.32
CA LEU A 303 -17.72 3.15 28.93
C LEU A 303 -17.48 1.84 29.69
N GLN A 304 -18.48 1.34 30.42
CA GLN A 304 -18.43 0.05 31.11
C GLN A 304 -18.22 -1.07 30.09
N ALA A 305 -19.02 -1.10 29.02
CA ALA A 305 -18.87 -2.09 27.97
C ALA A 305 -17.49 -2.05 27.32
N SER A 306 -16.97 -0.85 27.06
CA SER A 306 -15.65 -0.66 26.46
C SER A 306 -14.55 -1.27 27.33
N ARG A 307 -14.58 -1.01 28.65
CA ARG A 307 -13.60 -1.56 29.61
C ARG A 307 -13.68 -3.08 29.69
N ILE A 308 -14.89 -3.64 29.69
CA ILE A 308 -15.10 -5.09 29.66
C ILE A 308 -14.52 -5.68 28.37
N ALA A 309 -14.81 -5.09 27.21
CA ALA A 309 -14.29 -5.53 25.93
C ALA A 309 -12.76 -5.41 25.85
N GLU A 310 -12.16 -4.34 26.39
CA GLU A 310 -10.70 -4.20 26.52
C GLU A 310 -10.09 -5.34 27.35
N SER A 311 -10.69 -5.68 28.49
CA SER A 311 -10.21 -6.80 29.33
C SER A 311 -10.30 -8.17 28.63
N GLN A 312 -11.24 -8.30 27.69
CA GLN A 312 -11.44 -9.50 26.87
C GLN A 312 -10.65 -9.46 25.55
N GLN A 313 -9.81 -8.44 25.34
CA GLN A 313 -9.01 -8.23 24.13
C GLN A 313 -9.85 -8.08 22.84
N LEU A 314 -11.06 -7.55 22.96
CA LEU A 314 -12.00 -7.31 21.87
C LEU A 314 -11.92 -5.85 21.39
N SER A 315 -10.83 -5.48 20.71
CA SER A 315 -10.53 -4.06 20.35
C SER A 315 -11.63 -3.35 19.56
N TYR A 316 -12.29 -4.00 18.59
CA TYR A 316 -13.37 -3.36 17.80
C TYR A 316 -14.60 -3.06 18.65
N HIS A 317 -14.98 -3.98 19.55
CA HIS A 317 -16.10 -3.79 20.46
C HIS A 317 -15.81 -2.68 21.47
N ALA A 318 -14.58 -2.64 22.00
CA ALA A 318 -14.12 -1.57 22.86
C ALA A 318 -14.13 -0.20 22.15
N ALA A 319 -13.59 -0.13 20.93
CA ALA A 319 -13.60 1.09 20.14
C ALA A 319 -15.03 1.56 19.85
N TYR A 320 -15.96 0.64 19.56
CA TYR A 320 -17.36 0.99 19.32
C TYR A 320 -18.07 1.52 20.57
N GLY A 321 -17.82 0.93 21.74
CA GLY A 321 -18.32 1.50 22.99
C GLY A 321 -17.81 2.92 23.22
N TYR A 322 -16.55 3.23 22.88
CA TYR A 322 -16.05 4.61 22.93
C TYR A 322 -16.70 5.55 21.90
N ILE A 323 -17.09 5.05 20.72
CA ILE A 323 -17.88 5.82 19.75
C ILE A 323 -19.24 6.19 20.35
N ILE A 324 -19.95 5.24 20.96
CA ILE A 324 -21.26 5.53 21.59
C ILE A 324 -21.10 6.50 22.76
N ALA A 325 -20.06 6.33 23.59
CA ALA A 325 -19.77 7.27 24.68
C ALA A 325 -19.45 8.69 24.17
N SER A 326 -18.75 8.77 23.03
CA SER A 326 -18.47 10.02 22.31
C SER A 326 -19.76 10.67 21.81
N GLU A 327 -20.62 9.90 21.16
CA GLU A 327 -21.93 10.34 20.66
C GLU A 327 -22.82 10.88 21.79
N ALA A 328 -22.93 10.13 22.90
CA ALA A 328 -23.69 10.56 24.07
C ALA A 328 -23.11 11.85 24.68
N SER A 329 -21.78 11.97 24.78
CA SER A 329 -21.12 13.18 25.29
C SER A 329 -21.35 14.38 24.37
N ARG A 330 -21.34 14.16 23.04
CA ARG A 330 -21.63 15.19 22.03
C ARG A 330 -23.05 15.73 22.21
N LYS A 331 -24.04 14.86 22.37
CA LYS A 331 -25.43 15.26 22.61
C LYS A 331 -25.63 15.95 23.96
N LEU A 332 -24.83 15.61 24.96
CA LEU A 332 -24.78 16.34 26.24
C LEU A 332 -24.10 17.71 26.16
N GLU A 333 -23.63 18.12 24.97
CA GLU A 333 -22.87 19.33 24.68
C GLU A 333 -21.48 19.39 25.34
N ASP A 334 -20.96 18.24 25.79
CA ASP A 334 -19.62 18.09 26.36
C ASP A 334 -18.60 17.80 25.23
N LYS A 335 -18.26 18.86 24.50
CA LYS A 335 -17.41 18.80 23.29
C LYS A 335 -16.03 18.21 23.55
N GLU A 336 -15.40 18.57 24.67
CA GLU A 336 -14.05 18.11 25.01
C GLU A 336 -14.05 16.61 25.30
N THR A 337 -15.03 16.13 26.07
CA THR A 337 -15.13 14.71 26.40
C THR A 337 -15.50 13.88 25.18
N ALA A 338 -16.37 14.38 24.30
CA ALA A 338 -16.69 13.72 23.04
C ALA A 338 -15.43 13.56 22.15
N LEU A 339 -14.63 14.62 22.00
CA LEU A 339 -13.35 14.53 21.30
C LEU A 339 -12.39 13.52 21.94
N ALA A 340 -12.29 13.50 23.27
CA ALA A 340 -11.43 12.57 23.99
C ALA A 340 -11.84 11.10 23.76
N TYR A 341 -13.14 10.78 23.79
CA TYR A 341 -13.61 9.41 23.56
C TYR A 341 -13.49 8.97 22.10
N SER A 342 -13.82 9.82 21.13
CA SER A 342 -13.60 9.48 19.71
C SER A 342 -12.11 9.27 19.41
N GLN A 343 -11.22 10.05 20.02
CA GLN A 343 -9.78 9.82 19.91
C GLN A 343 -9.34 8.51 20.57
N ARG A 344 -9.89 8.19 21.75
CA ARG A 344 -9.63 6.92 22.45
C ARG A 344 -10.09 5.72 21.61
N ALA A 345 -11.24 5.81 20.95
CA ALA A 345 -11.74 4.77 20.04
C ALA A 345 -10.72 4.44 18.94
N MET A 346 -10.08 5.45 18.35
CA MET A 346 -9.02 5.25 17.35
C MET A 346 -7.75 4.64 17.97
N GLN A 347 -7.35 5.07 19.17
CA GLN A 347 -6.17 4.56 19.87
C GLN A 347 -6.31 3.08 20.26
N THR A 348 -7.50 2.65 20.69
CA THR A 348 -7.81 1.26 21.05
C THR A 348 -7.56 0.28 19.89
N MET A 349 -7.63 0.77 18.65
CA MET A 349 -7.39 -0.05 17.46
C MET A 349 -5.91 -0.25 17.11
N GLY A 350 -5.00 0.54 17.71
CA GLY A 350 -3.56 0.51 17.40
C GLY A 350 -3.29 0.76 15.91
N ASP A 351 -2.63 -0.21 15.26
CA ASP A 351 -2.29 -0.13 13.83
C ASP A 351 -3.46 -0.48 12.89
N ARG A 352 -4.59 -0.94 13.43
CA ARG A 352 -5.79 -1.28 12.65
C ARG A 352 -6.64 -0.03 12.44
N VAL A 353 -7.30 0.06 11.29
CA VAL A 353 -8.19 1.18 11.00
C VAL A 353 -9.64 0.75 11.22
N PHE A 354 -10.35 1.47 12.08
CA PHE A 354 -11.80 1.37 12.22
C PHE A 354 -12.46 2.66 11.70
N VAL A 355 -13.03 2.60 10.50
CA VAL A 355 -13.47 3.79 9.74
C VAL A 355 -14.53 4.59 10.51
N SER A 356 -15.46 3.92 11.19
CA SER A 356 -16.50 4.56 11.99
C SER A 356 -15.96 5.44 13.12
N ALA A 357 -14.82 5.08 13.72
CA ALA A 357 -14.15 5.92 14.72
C ALA A 357 -13.61 7.22 14.12
N TYR A 358 -13.08 7.16 12.89
CA TYR A 358 -12.57 8.34 12.18
C TYR A 358 -13.70 9.29 11.79
N ILE A 359 -14.85 8.75 11.37
CA ILE A 359 -16.03 9.56 11.03
C ILE A 359 -16.57 10.26 12.27
N GLU A 360 -16.73 9.54 13.38
CA GLU A 360 -17.21 10.15 14.63
C GLU A 360 -16.20 11.19 15.16
N HIS A 361 -14.89 10.95 15.05
CA HIS A 361 -13.90 11.96 15.40
C HIS A 361 -13.99 13.20 14.50
N ALA A 362 -14.19 13.02 13.18
CA ALA A 362 -14.38 14.13 12.24
C ALA A 362 -15.64 14.96 12.57
N ARG A 363 -16.73 14.33 13.03
CA ARG A 363 -17.91 15.04 13.53
C ARG A 363 -17.59 15.90 14.74
N ASN A 364 -16.94 15.34 15.75
CA ASN A 364 -16.60 16.06 16.97
C ASN A 364 -15.62 17.22 16.71
N LEU A 365 -14.72 17.08 15.74
CA LEU A 365 -13.85 18.19 15.30
C LEU A 365 -14.63 19.34 14.65
N LEU A 366 -15.70 19.06 13.90
CA LEU A 366 -16.54 20.13 13.35
C LEU A 366 -17.26 20.92 14.44
N LEU A 367 -17.77 20.25 15.48
CA LEU A 367 -18.42 20.93 16.62
C LEU A 367 -17.47 21.78 17.46
N ALA A 368 -16.19 21.41 17.46
CA ALA A 368 -15.13 22.17 18.08
C ALA A 368 -14.57 23.28 17.15
N ASP A 369 -15.26 23.59 16.05
CA ASP A 369 -14.85 24.57 15.03
C ASP A 369 -13.49 24.29 14.37
N ARG A 370 -13.00 23.04 14.44
CA ARG A 370 -11.73 22.57 13.86
C ARG A 370 -11.95 21.99 12.47
N LYS A 371 -12.54 22.82 11.58
CA LYS A 371 -12.97 22.43 10.23
C LYS A 371 -11.87 21.76 9.39
N GLN A 372 -10.67 22.34 9.37
CA GLN A 372 -9.58 21.84 8.51
C GLN A 372 -9.12 20.44 8.94
N GLU A 373 -9.05 20.20 10.25
CA GLU A 373 -8.64 18.91 10.79
C GLU A 373 -9.70 17.84 10.51
N SER A 374 -10.98 18.17 10.66
CA SER A 374 -12.08 17.29 10.28
C SER A 374 -11.95 16.84 8.82
N LEU A 375 -11.70 17.77 7.89
CA LEU A 375 -11.50 17.45 6.47
C LEU A 375 -10.29 16.54 6.24
N ASP A 376 -9.21 16.67 7.00
CA ASP A 376 -8.03 15.79 6.87
C ASP A 376 -8.30 14.36 7.37
N TYR A 377 -9.12 14.20 8.41
CA TYR A 377 -9.64 12.89 8.82
C TYR A 377 -10.57 12.30 7.75
N LEU A 378 -11.47 13.11 7.16
CA LEU A 378 -12.33 12.66 6.07
C LEU A 378 -11.54 12.25 4.81
N LYS A 379 -10.43 12.94 4.47
CA LYS A 379 -9.50 12.49 3.41
C LYS A 379 -8.97 11.09 3.69
N THR A 380 -8.68 10.80 4.96
CA THR A 380 -8.17 9.49 5.39
C THR A 380 -9.26 8.43 5.26
N VAL A 381 -10.50 8.73 5.66
CA VAL A 381 -11.67 7.86 5.44
C VAL A 381 -11.84 7.53 3.95
N LEU A 382 -11.83 8.54 3.08
CA LEU A 382 -11.99 8.38 1.63
C LEU A 382 -10.92 7.47 1.02
N ARG A 383 -9.68 7.58 1.50
CA ARG A 383 -8.54 6.75 1.04
C ARG A 383 -8.63 5.30 1.49
N ILE A 384 -9.26 5.04 2.63
CA ILE A 384 -9.31 3.70 3.22
C ILE A 384 -10.52 2.94 2.71
N SER A 385 -11.68 3.59 2.65
CA SER A 385 -12.91 2.97 2.18
C SER A 385 -13.79 4.00 1.47
N THR A 386 -13.75 3.96 0.13
CA THR A 386 -14.65 4.75 -0.72
C THR A 386 -16.11 4.37 -0.46
N ALA A 387 -16.41 3.07 -0.31
CA ALA A 387 -17.76 2.59 0.00
C ALA A 387 -18.30 3.19 1.31
N LYS A 388 -17.53 3.17 2.40
CA LYS A 388 -17.97 3.75 3.68
C LYS A 388 -17.98 5.27 3.68
N PHE A 389 -17.25 5.92 2.77
CA PHE A 389 -17.35 7.37 2.63
C PHE A 389 -18.78 7.83 2.23
N ARG A 390 -19.61 6.94 1.69
CA ARG A 390 -21.04 7.22 1.45
C ARG A 390 -21.78 7.61 2.74
N THR A 391 -21.41 7.07 3.90
CA THR A 391 -22.07 7.46 5.17
C THR A 391 -21.79 8.92 5.51
N VAL A 392 -20.59 9.44 5.21
CA VAL A 392 -20.24 10.86 5.34
C VAL A 392 -21.06 11.72 4.38
N LEU A 393 -21.30 11.20 3.16
CA LEU A 393 -22.12 11.90 2.16
C LEU A 393 -23.59 12.00 2.58
N ARG A 394 -24.15 10.93 3.14
CA ARG A 394 -25.56 10.87 3.57
C ARG A 394 -25.81 11.57 4.90
N ASP A 395 -24.80 11.67 5.76
CA ASP A 395 -24.93 12.26 7.08
C ASP A 395 -25.14 13.78 7.00
N PRO A 396 -26.31 14.29 7.44
CA PRO A 396 -26.64 15.71 7.38
C PRO A 396 -25.67 16.59 8.17
N PHE A 397 -25.00 16.04 9.18
CA PHE A 397 -24.06 16.77 10.03
C PHE A 397 -22.89 17.37 9.24
N PHE A 398 -22.53 16.76 8.10
CA PHE A 398 -21.47 17.26 7.23
C PHE A 398 -21.94 18.29 6.18
N ASN A 399 -23.24 18.63 6.14
CA ASN A 399 -23.80 19.62 5.22
C ASN A 399 -23.05 20.96 5.23
N PRO A 400 -22.65 21.53 6.39
CA PRO A 400 -21.91 22.80 6.43
C PRO A 400 -20.56 22.78 5.70
N VAL A 401 -19.96 21.59 5.52
CA VAL A 401 -18.66 21.40 4.86
C VAL A 401 -18.75 20.61 3.56
N ARG A 402 -19.97 20.38 3.05
CA ARG A 402 -20.25 19.54 1.88
C ARG A 402 -19.49 19.99 0.63
N ASN A 403 -19.43 21.29 0.39
CA ASN A 403 -18.70 21.84 -0.77
C ASN A 403 -17.21 21.49 -0.75
N ASP A 404 -16.59 21.51 0.44
CA ASP A 404 -15.19 21.15 0.60
C ASP A 404 -14.98 19.64 0.46
N ILE A 405 -15.93 18.82 0.94
CA ILE A 405 -15.96 17.37 0.74
C ILE A 405 -16.05 17.03 -0.76
N ASN A 406 -16.96 17.67 -1.51
CA ASN A 406 -17.12 17.44 -2.94
C ASN A 406 -15.86 17.84 -3.72
N LYS A 407 -15.26 18.99 -3.37
CA LYS A 407 -13.98 19.41 -3.94
C LYS A 407 -12.87 18.39 -3.64
N MET A 408 -12.83 17.87 -2.42
CA MET A 408 -11.87 16.86 -2.00
C MET A 408 -12.06 15.53 -2.77
N ILE A 409 -13.29 15.08 -3.00
CA ILE A 409 -13.59 13.88 -3.81
C ILE A 409 -13.06 14.05 -5.22
N ARG A 410 -13.39 15.17 -5.89
CA ARG A 410 -12.93 15.47 -7.25
C ARG A 410 -11.40 15.51 -7.34
N GLN A 411 -10.73 16.13 -6.37
CA GLN A 411 -9.26 16.15 -6.29
C GLN A 411 -8.68 14.75 -6.11
N TYR A 412 -9.29 13.93 -5.24
CA TYR A 412 -8.84 12.57 -5.01
C TYR A 412 -9.02 11.69 -6.25
N LYS A 413 -10.12 11.86 -7.00
CA LYS A 413 -10.37 11.18 -8.27
C LYS A 413 -9.28 11.44 -9.30
N VAL A 414 -8.92 12.71 -9.52
CA VAL A 414 -7.83 13.09 -10.43
C VAL A 414 -6.51 12.44 -10.01
N LEU A 415 -6.16 12.53 -8.74
CA LEU A 415 -4.95 11.90 -8.19
C LEU A 415 -4.95 10.37 -8.34
N LEU A 416 -6.12 9.73 -8.21
CA LEU A 416 -6.27 8.29 -8.33
C LEU A 416 -6.07 7.85 -9.78
N ILE A 417 -6.67 8.55 -10.74
CA ILE A 417 -6.48 8.32 -12.19
C ILE A 417 -5.01 8.50 -12.57
N GLU A 418 -4.36 9.56 -12.10
CA GLU A 418 -2.93 9.80 -12.35
C GLU A 418 -2.07 8.64 -11.86
N LYS A 419 -2.38 8.06 -10.69
CA LYS A 419 -1.64 6.92 -10.13
C LYS A 419 -1.94 5.57 -10.80
N ILE A 420 -3.14 5.40 -11.34
CA ILE A 420 -3.55 4.15 -11.99
C ILE A 420 -3.13 4.11 -13.46
N SER A 421 -2.98 5.27 -14.11
CA SER A 421 -2.57 5.35 -15.52
C SER A 421 -1.29 4.55 -15.84
N PRO A 422 -0.20 4.63 -15.04
CA PRO A 422 1.00 3.80 -15.26
C PRO A 422 0.74 2.30 -15.13
N ILE A 423 -0.19 1.88 -14.26
CA ILE A 423 -0.57 0.47 -14.11
C ILE A 423 -1.21 -0.02 -15.42
N ILE A 424 -2.13 0.75 -15.99
CA ILE A 424 -2.79 0.41 -17.25
C ILE A 424 -1.79 0.41 -18.42
N ASP A 425 -0.86 1.36 -18.45
CA ASP A 425 0.19 1.41 -19.46
C ASP A 425 1.11 0.17 -19.40
N ASN A 426 1.42 -0.33 -18.21
CA ASN A 426 2.16 -1.59 -18.04
C ASN A 426 1.39 -2.80 -18.60
N GLU A 427 0.07 -2.87 -18.42
CA GLU A 427 -0.75 -3.92 -19.04
C GLU A 427 -0.69 -3.82 -20.58
N ARG A 428 -0.78 -2.62 -21.13
CA ARG A 428 -0.67 -2.37 -22.58
C ARG A 428 0.68 -2.83 -23.13
N LEU A 429 1.78 -2.56 -22.41
CA LEU A 429 3.12 -3.03 -22.78
C LEU A 429 3.20 -4.56 -22.79
N LEU A 430 2.67 -5.23 -21.76
CA LEU A 430 2.67 -6.70 -21.68
C LEU A 430 1.83 -7.35 -22.79
N LEU A 431 0.67 -6.78 -23.11
CA LEU A 431 -0.17 -7.23 -24.23
C LEU A 431 0.56 -7.11 -25.57
N THR A 432 1.31 -6.02 -25.76
CA THR A 432 2.12 -5.78 -26.96
C THR A 432 3.24 -6.82 -27.09
N LEU A 433 3.96 -7.11 -26.00
CA LEU A 433 5.01 -8.15 -25.97
C LEU A 433 4.46 -9.55 -26.26
N MET A 434 3.22 -9.83 -25.85
CA MET A 434 2.53 -11.08 -26.13
C MET A 434 1.95 -11.18 -27.55
N ALA A 435 1.96 -10.09 -28.33
CA ALA A 435 1.19 -9.96 -29.57
C ALA A 435 -0.29 -10.35 -29.39
N ASN A 436 -0.87 -10.03 -28.23
CA ASN A 436 -2.24 -10.38 -27.87
C ASN A 436 -3.19 -9.27 -28.34
N PRO A 437 -4.24 -9.56 -29.14
CA PRO A 437 -5.15 -8.55 -29.66
C PRO A 437 -6.14 -7.98 -28.63
N ARG A 438 -6.12 -8.43 -27.38
CA ARG A 438 -6.97 -7.87 -26.32
C ARG A 438 -6.68 -6.38 -26.11
N GLN A 439 -7.74 -5.58 -25.97
CA GLN A 439 -7.61 -4.18 -25.59
C GLN A 439 -7.33 -4.06 -24.09
N PRO A 440 -6.42 -3.15 -23.67
CA PRO A 440 -6.22 -2.86 -22.26
C PRO A 440 -7.47 -2.19 -21.68
N LEU A 441 -7.65 -2.34 -20.37
CA LEU A 441 -8.69 -1.60 -19.65
C LEU A 441 -8.45 -0.08 -19.78
N SER A 442 -9.51 0.70 -19.75
CA SER A 442 -9.44 2.16 -19.77
C SER A 442 -10.04 2.73 -18.49
N VAL A 443 -9.42 3.80 -18.00
CA VAL A 443 -9.96 4.61 -16.91
C VAL A 443 -10.34 5.98 -17.45
N ASP A 444 -11.52 6.47 -17.06
CA ASP A 444 -12.05 7.78 -17.45
C ASP A 444 -12.56 8.56 -16.24
N VAL A 445 -12.60 9.88 -16.37
CA VAL A 445 -13.14 10.83 -15.40
C VAL A 445 -14.65 10.61 -15.20
N GLY A 446 -15.37 10.02 -16.16
CA GLY A 446 -16.78 9.66 -16.01
C GLY A 446 -17.05 8.49 -15.05
N GLN A 447 -16.04 7.67 -14.73
CA GLN A 447 -16.23 6.49 -13.86
C GLN A 447 -16.32 6.86 -12.38
N SER A 448 -17.00 6.03 -11.58
CA SER A 448 -16.99 6.16 -10.12
C SER A 448 -15.60 5.81 -9.54
N LEU A 449 -15.27 6.35 -8.37
CA LEU A 449 -14.03 6.04 -7.65
C LEU A 449 -13.86 4.54 -7.42
N GLN A 450 -14.94 3.84 -7.08
CA GLN A 450 -14.91 2.39 -6.88
C GLN A 450 -14.61 1.65 -8.18
N SER A 451 -15.23 2.05 -9.28
CA SER A 451 -15.00 1.50 -10.63
C SER A 451 -13.55 1.71 -11.08
N ILE A 452 -12.99 2.90 -10.82
CA ILE A 452 -11.57 3.22 -11.09
C ILE A 452 -10.65 2.27 -10.31
N VAL A 453 -10.92 2.07 -9.01
CA VAL A 453 -10.13 1.15 -8.16
C VAL A 453 -10.25 -0.31 -8.64
N GLU A 454 -11.44 -0.77 -8.99
CA GLU A 454 -11.65 -2.16 -9.44
C GLU A 454 -11.03 -2.39 -10.82
N THR A 455 -11.03 -1.37 -11.68
CA THR A 455 -10.32 -1.38 -12.96
C THR A 455 -8.82 -1.56 -12.73
N ALA A 456 -8.23 -0.86 -11.76
CA ALA A 456 -6.83 -1.06 -11.39
C ALA A 456 -6.56 -2.46 -10.85
N ARG A 457 -7.42 -2.99 -9.98
CA ARG A 457 -7.30 -4.37 -9.45
C ARG A 457 -7.36 -5.40 -10.57
N THR A 458 -8.29 -5.24 -11.49
CA THR A 458 -8.46 -6.13 -12.64
C THR A 458 -7.25 -6.04 -13.57
N SER A 459 -6.76 -4.85 -13.87
CA SER A 459 -5.53 -4.65 -14.65
C SER A 459 -4.33 -5.35 -14.00
N LEU A 460 -4.15 -5.22 -12.70
CA LEU A 460 -3.07 -5.89 -11.96
C LEU A 460 -3.19 -7.42 -12.00
N ARG A 461 -4.41 -7.96 -11.89
CA ARG A 461 -4.67 -9.41 -12.06
C ARG A 461 -4.32 -9.86 -13.49
N ASN A 462 -4.71 -9.09 -14.50
CA ASN A 462 -4.39 -9.37 -15.90
C ASN A 462 -2.89 -9.35 -16.16
N GLN A 463 -2.18 -8.33 -15.67
CA GLN A 463 -0.72 -8.22 -15.77
C GLN A 463 -0.02 -9.43 -15.17
N ARG A 464 -0.47 -9.91 -14.01
CA ARG A 464 0.07 -11.14 -13.39
C ARG A 464 -0.12 -12.35 -14.31
N GLY A 465 -1.29 -12.49 -14.93
CA GLY A 465 -1.58 -13.56 -15.89
C GLY A 465 -0.71 -13.47 -17.15
N LEU A 466 -0.58 -12.28 -17.73
CA LEU A 466 0.23 -12.01 -18.93
C LEU A 466 1.72 -12.24 -18.68
N ALA A 467 2.24 -11.75 -17.56
CA ALA A 467 3.63 -11.96 -17.17
C ALA A 467 3.93 -13.46 -16.98
N ALA A 468 3.05 -14.20 -16.32
CA ALA A 468 3.20 -15.66 -16.18
C ALA A 468 3.24 -16.37 -17.54
N ALA A 469 2.41 -15.96 -18.50
CA ALA A 469 2.41 -16.51 -19.86
C ALA A 469 3.71 -16.17 -20.63
N LEU A 470 4.22 -14.94 -20.50
CA LEU A 470 5.49 -14.51 -21.09
C LEU A 470 6.67 -15.34 -20.56
N PHE A 471 6.74 -15.53 -19.23
CA PHE A 471 7.78 -16.37 -18.62
C PHE A 471 7.68 -17.83 -19.10
N GLY A 472 6.47 -18.38 -19.20
CA GLY A 472 6.28 -19.72 -19.77
C GLY A 472 6.78 -19.83 -21.21
N LYS A 473 6.51 -18.83 -22.06
CA LYS A 473 6.99 -18.80 -23.46
C LYS A 473 8.52 -18.69 -23.52
N ALA A 474 9.12 -17.81 -22.70
CA ALA A 474 10.56 -17.66 -22.62
C ALA A 474 11.25 -18.97 -22.17
N GLU A 475 10.69 -19.67 -21.17
CA GLU A 475 11.20 -20.95 -20.70
C GLU A 475 11.12 -22.04 -21.78
N THR A 476 10.02 -22.10 -22.55
CA THR A 476 9.92 -23.04 -23.68
C THR A 476 10.96 -22.75 -24.76
N LEU A 477 11.21 -21.48 -25.09
CA LEU A 477 12.24 -21.08 -26.04
C LEU A 477 13.65 -21.41 -25.53
N HIS A 478 13.92 -21.17 -24.25
CA HIS A 478 15.20 -21.52 -23.63
C HIS A 478 15.44 -23.04 -23.69
N ARG A 479 14.46 -23.87 -23.33
CA ARG A 479 14.59 -25.33 -23.45
C ARG A 479 14.82 -25.81 -24.89
N GLN A 480 14.20 -25.16 -25.88
CA GLN A 480 14.45 -25.42 -27.30
C GLN A 480 15.88 -25.04 -27.71
N LEU A 481 16.40 -23.95 -27.18
CA LEU A 481 17.79 -23.53 -27.40
C LEU A 481 18.78 -24.48 -26.71
N GLU A 482 18.55 -24.86 -25.44
CA GLU A 482 19.39 -25.81 -24.71
C GLU A 482 19.45 -27.18 -25.41
N THR A 483 18.33 -27.70 -25.90
CA THR A 483 18.32 -28.94 -26.70
C THR A 483 19.11 -28.77 -28.00
N SER A 484 19.02 -27.62 -28.64
CA SER A 484 19.81 -27.30 -29.83
C SER A 484 21.32 -27.21 -29.52
N VAL A 485 21.71 -26.59 -28.40
CA VAL A 485 23.10 -26.45 -27.94
C VAL A 485 23.70 -27.78 -27.49
N ASN A 486 22.96 -28.61 -26.75
CA ASN A 486 23.41 -29.94 -26.32
C ASN A 486 23.64 -30.89 -27.51
N ASN A 487 22.83 -30.78 -28.57
CA ASN A 487 23.07 -31.49 -29.82
C ASN A 487 24.37 -31.05 -30.53
N ILE A 488 24.81 -29.81 -30.34
CA ILE A 488 26.08 -29.30 -30.87
C ILE A 488 27.27 -29.76 -30.00
N ALA A 489 27.14 -29.77 -28.68
CA ALA A 489 28.19 -30.17 -27.74
C ALA A 489 28.61 -31.66 -27.89
N ASN A 490 27.70 -32.53 -28.33
CA ASN A 490 28.00 -33.94 -28.60
C ASN A 490 28.81 -34.19 -29.90
N ASN A 491 29.02 -33.16 -30.73
CA ASN A 491 29.73 -33.24 -32.00
C ASN A 491 31.16 -32.66 -31.94
N VAL A 492 31.79 -32.64 -30.76
CA VAL A 492 33.18 -32.20 -30.58
C VAL A 492 34.14 -33.33 -30.97
N PHE A 493 35.03 -33.07 -31.92
CA PHE A 493 36.10 -34.03 -32.26
C PHE A 493 37.13 -34.11 -31.13
N ARG A 494 37.28 -35.30 -30.55
CA ARG A 494 38.28 -35.59 -29.51
C ARG A 494 39.36 -36.50 -30.06
N LEU A 495 40.62 -36.12 -29.84
CA LEU A 495 41.75 -37.02 -30.08
C LEU A 495 41.66 -38.27 -29.18
N PRO A 496 42.03 -39.47 -29.69
CA PRO A 496 42.18 -40.67 -28.89
C PRO A 496 43.07 -40.46 -27.65
N GLU A 497 42.74 -41.12 -26.53
CA GLU A 497 43.33 -40.82 -25.21
C GLU A 497 44.85 -41.07 -25.10
N ASN A 498 45.40 -41.87 -26.01
CA ASN A 498 46.79 -42.34 -25.97
C ASN A 498 47.77 -41.48 -26.78
N ILE A 499 47.34 -40.32 -27.27
CA ILE A 499 48.17 -39.46 -28.14
C ILE A 499 49.01 -38.49 -27.30
N ARG A 500 50.32 -38.74 -27.24
CA ARG A 500 51.30 -37.82 -26.64
C ARG A 500 51.98 -37.00 -27.73
N GLY A 501 51.60 -35.72 -27.85
CA GLY A 501 52.36 -34.72 -28.60
C GLY A 501 52.12 -34.73 -30.11
N LEU A 502 50.87 -34.59 -30.55
CA LEU A 502 50.52 -34.46 -31.97
C LEU A 502 50.70 -32.99 -32.39
N GLU A 503 51.62 -32.69 -33.29
CA GLU A 503 51.79 -31.35 -33.84
C GLU A 503 50.95 -31.19 -35.11
N ILE A 504 50.00 -30.26 -35.10
CA ILE A 504 49.21 -29.93 -36.29
C ILE A 504 50.07 -29.05 -37.20
N VAL A 505 50.43 -29.59 -38.35
CA VAL A 505 51.29 -28.94 -39.35
C VAL A 505 50.49 -27.90 -40.14
N ARG A 506 49.29 -28.27 -40.62
CA ARG A 506 48.36 -27.36 -41.30
C ARG A 506 46.94 -27.91 -41.30
N TRP A 507 45.95 -27.02 -41.25
CA TRP A 507 44.55 -27.35 -41.49
C TRP A 507 44.25 -27.35 -42.99
N GLN A 508 43.55 -28.37 -43.48
CA GLN A 508 43.06 -28.44 -44.86
C GLN A 508 41.63 -27.89 -45.00
N LYS A 509 40.81 -28.01 -43.95
CA LYS A 509 39.46 -27.45 -43.86
C LYS A 509 39.42 -26.25 -42.90
N LYS A 510 38.61 -25.24 -43.21
CA LYS A 510 38.42 -24.00 -42.44
C LYS A 510 37.08 -24.00 -41.70
N GLU A 511 36.95 -23.10 -40.72
CA GLU A 511 35.67 -22.80 -40.07
C GLU A 511 34.64 -22.40 -41.14
N GLY A 512 33.49 -23.08 -41.17
CA GLY A 512 32.45 -22.93 -42.18
C GLY A 512 32.47 -23.98 -43.30
N ASP A 513 33.55 -24.73 -43.50
CA ASP A 513 33.63 -25.74 -44.56
C ASP A 513 32.77 -26.97 -44.24
N ILE A 514 32.15 -27.54 -45.28
CA ILE A 514 31.48 -28.84 -45.22
C ILE A 514 32.53 -29.95 -45.31
N VAL A 515 32.38 -30.96 -44.47
CA VAL A 515 33.26 -32.12 -44.34
C VAL A 515 32.43 -33.38 -44.55
N THR A 516 32.89 -34.21 -45.49
CA THR A 516 32.33 -35.53 -45.77
C THR A 516 33.28 -36.66 -45.33
N HIS A 517 32.77 -37.88 -45.24
CA HIS A 517 33.60 -39.05 -44.94
C HIS A 517 34.79 -39.17 -45.90
N GLY A 518 35.99 -39.35 -45.34
CA GLY A 518 37.25 -39.42 -46.10
C GLY A 518 37.94 -38.08 -46.35
N ASP A 519 37.31 -36.94 -46.07
CA ASP A 519 37.95 -35.63 -46.21
C ASP A 519 39.10 -35.48 -45.23
N THR A 520 40.27 -35.06 -45.72
CA THR A 520 41.38 -34.67 -44.86
C THR A 520 41.07 -33.36 -44.14
N LEU A 521 41.05 -33.38 -42.80
CA LEU A 521 40.78 -32.21 -41.97
C LEU A 521 42.04 -31.37 -41.74
N PHE A 522 43.11 -32.04 -41.35
CA PHE A 522 44.40 -31.43 -41.07
C PHE A 522 45.53 -32.43 -41.28
N VAL A 523 46.74 -31.90 -41.45
CA VAL A 523 47.98 -32.66 -41.56
C VAL A 523 48.73 -32.54 -40.24
N TYR A 524 49.27 -33.63 -39.73
CA TYR A 524 49.92 -33.69 -38.42
C TYR A 524 51.20 -34.52 -38.41
N ARG A 525 52.04 -34.35 -37.38
CA ARG A 525 53.21 -35.19 -37.11
C ARG A 525 53.31 -35.53 -35.61
N TRP A 526 53.81 -36.72 -35.29
CA TRP A 526 53.89 -37.22 -33.90
C TRP A 526 55.10 -36.71 -33.12
N LYS A 527 56.13 -36.23 -33.81
CA LYS A 527 57.36 -35.69 -33.23
C LYS A 527 57.89 -34.59 -34.14
N PRO A 528 58.60 -33.58 -33.58
CA PRO A 528 59.33 -32.61 -34.39
C PRO A 528 60.29 -33.35 -35.34
N GLY A 529 60.10 -33.20 -36.65
CA GLY A 529 60.91 -33.84 -37.69
C GLY A 529 60.39 -35.18 -38.25
N GLY A 530 59.25 -35.70 -37.78
CA GLY A 530 58.61 -36.88 -38.41
C GLY A 530 57.83 -36.54 -39.68
N ASP A 531 57.62 -37.54 -40.54
CA ASP A 531 56.85 -37.38 -41.78
C ASP A 531 55.40 -36.95 -41.50
N PRO A 532 54.88 -35.93 -42.21
CA PRO A 532 53.50 -35.47 -42.06
C PRO A 532 52.51 -36.55 -42.51
N LYS A 533 51.47 -36.78 -41.71
CA LYS A 533 50.34 -37.66 -42.00
C LYS A 533 49.05 -36.85 -42.11
N GLU A 534 48.15 -37.30 -42.96
CA GLU A 534 46.82 -36.70 -43.11
C GLU A 534 45.84 -37.33 -42.13
N TRP A 535 45.06 -36.50 -41.43
CA TRP A 535 43.95 -36.96 -40.62
C TRP A 535 42.65 -36.84 -41.40
N GLN A 536 42.06 -37.97 -41.77
CA GLN A 536 40.79 -38.03 -42.49
C GLN A 536 39.60 -38.10 -41.53
N TYR A 537 38.53 -37.42 -41.88
CA TYR A 537 37.26 -37.49 -41.17
C TYR A 537 36.61 -38.85 -41.40
N SER A 538 36.42 -39.62 -40.33
CA SER A 538 35.84 -40.97 -40.39
C SER A 538 34.35 -41.01 -40.03
N GLY A 539 33.72 -39.86 -39.74
CA GLY A 539 32.29 -39.81 -39.44
C GLY A 539 31.44 -40.13 -40.67
N ASN A 540 30.29 -40.79 -40.46
CA ASN A 540 29.36 -41.16 -41.53
C ASN A 540 28.37 -40.04 -41.91
N SER A 541 28.40 -38.90 -41.20
CA SER A 541 27.49 -37.79 -41.38
C SER A 541 28.18 -36.62 -42.07
N VAL A 542 27.47 -35.92 -42.97
CA VAL A 542 27.94 -34.65 -43.52
C VAL A 542 27.84 -33.58 -42.43
N VAL A 543 28.96 -32.94 -42.12
CA VAL A 543 29.04 -31.94 -41.05
C VAL A 543 29.73 -30.67 -41.53
N ARG A 544 29.46 -29.55 -40.87
CA ARG A 544 30.15 -28.28 -41.08
C ARG A 544 31.07 -28.00 -39.91
N ILE A 545 32.30 -27.53 -40.17
CA ILE A 545 33.21 -27.11 -39.10
C ILE A 545 32.68 -25.82 -38.49
N TYR A 546 32.26 -25.84 -37.23
CA TYR A 546 31.78 -24.65 -36.52
C TYR A 546 32.94 -23.81 -36.02
N ARG A 547 33.89 -24.43 -35.30
CA ARG A 547 35.05 -23.73 -34.73
C ARG A 547 36.28 -24.64 -34.68
N ILE A 548 37.44 -24.10 -35.05
CA ILE A 548 38.75 -24.74 -34.86
C ILE A 548 39.34 -24.19 -33.56
N LEU A 549 39.42 -25.04 -32.54
CA LEU A 549 39.82 -24.67 -31.19
C LEU A 549 41.35 -24.53 -31.06
N ASN A 550 42.11 -25.26 -31.89
CA ASN A 550 43.57 -25.20 -31.91
C ASN A 550 44.10 -24.96 -33.34
N LYS A 551 44.33 -23.69 -33.69
CA LYS A 551 44.71 -23.27 -35.06
C LYS A 551 46.18 -23.58 -35.40
N SER A 552 47.05 -23.74 -34.41
CA SER A 552 48.46 -24.15 -34.59
C SER A 552 49.08 -24.51 -33.24
N GLY A 553 49.51 -25.76 -33.07
CA GLY A 553 50.18 -26.18 -31.83
C GLY A 553 50.28 -27.69 -31.66
N ILE A 554 50.96 -28.07 -30.58
CA ILE A 554 51.03 -29.45 -30.10
C ILE A 554 49.72 -29.75 -29.37
N ALA A 555 48.89 -30.59 -29.97
CA ALA A 555 47.75 -31.20 -29.31
C ALA A 555 48.26 -32.28 -28.34
N ASN A 556 47.93 -32.10 -27.07
CA ASN A 556 48.28 -33.00 -25.98
C ASN A 556 47.02 -33.42 -25.22
N GLN A 557 47.18 -34.20 -24.15
CA GLN A 557 46.06 -34.66 -23.34
C GLN A 557 45.26 -33.53 -22.68
N ASP A 558 45.86 -32.35 -22.53
CA ASP A 558 45.21 -31.17 -21.93
C ASP A 558 44.42 -30.35 -22.96
N ASN A 559 44.64 -30.58 -24.27
CA ASN A 559 43.97 -29.86 -25.35
C ASN A 559 43.52 -30.81 -26.48
N ARG A 560 42.69 -31.80 -26.12
CA ARG A 560 42.21 -32.88 -27.03
C ARG A 560 41.13 -32.44 -28.02
N ASN A 561 40.46 -31.32 -27.76
CA ASN A 561 39.37 -30.82 -28.58
C ASN A 561 39.95 -29.96 -29.71
N LEU A 562 40.01 -30.51 -30.92
CA LEU A 562 40.64 -29.80 -32.04
C LEU A 562 39.67 -28.91 -32.81
N CYS A 563 38.45 -29.40 -33.01
CA CYS A 563 37.38 -28.67 -33.68
C CYS A 563 36.00 -29.17 -33.24
N THR A 564 34.99 -28.34 -33.45
CA THR A 564 33.58 -28.66 -33.23
C THR A 564 32.85 -28.75 -34.57
N PHE A 565 32.01 -29.77 -34.71
CA PHE A 565 31.18 -29.98 -35.88
C PHE A 565 29.73 -29.61 -35.58
N VAL A 566 29.02 -29.11 -36.58
CA VAL A 566 27.56 -28.90 -36.57
C VAL A 566 26.94 -29.60 -37.79
N PRO A 567 25.63 -29.94 -37.76
CA PRO A 567 24.95 -30.48 -38.94
C PRO A 567 25.08 -29.54 -40.15
N GLU A 568 25.09 -30.08 -41.37
CA GLU A 568 25.22 -29.32 -42.62
C GLU A 568 24.28 -28.11 -42.72
N ASN A 569 23.04 -28.32 -42.24
CA ASN A 569 21.91 -27.38 -42.29
C ASN A 569 22.04 -26.24 -41.27
N TYR A 570 23.02 -26.29 -40.38
CA TYR A 570 23.21 -25.27 -39.35
C TYR A 570 23.84 -24.01 -39.97
N VAL A 571 23.10 -22.92 -39.96
CA VAL A 571 23.59 -21.60 -40.38
C VAL A 571 24.47 -21.06 -39.25
N ILE A 572 25.79 -21.00 -39.49
CA ILE A 572 26.72 -20.40 -38.52
C ILE A 572 26.32 -18.93 -38.35
N PRO A 573 25.92 -18.48 -37.15
CA PRO A 573 25.58 -17.09 -36.94
C PRO A 573 26.79 -16.23 -37.25
N GLN A 574 26.63 -15.28 -38.18
CA GLN A 574 27.62 -14.22 -38.40
C GLN A 574 27.86 -13.52 -37.05
N PRO A 575 29.11 -13.22 -36.67
CA PRO A 575 29.40 -12.56 -35.41
C PRO A 575 28.56 -11.29 -35.33
N THR A 576 27.73 -11.20 -34.29
CA THR A 576 26.85 -10.05 -34.08
C THR A 576 27.72 -8.79 -33.96
N GLN A 577 27.15 -7.60 -34.21
CA GLN A 577 27.91 -6.35 -34.03
C GLN A 577 28.59 -6.31 -32.64
N TYR A 578 27.93 -6.85 -31.61
CA TYR A 578 28.45 -6.95 -30.26
C TYR A 578 29.72 -7.81 -30.14
N ASP A 579 29.78 -8.98 -30.78
CA ASP A 579 30.97 -9.84 -30.76
C ASP A 579 32.17 -9.18 -31.44
N GLN A 580 31.91 -8.44 -32.52
CA GLN A 580 32.93 -7.64 -33.21
C GLN A 580 33.42 -6.48 -32.32
N TYR A 581 32.55 -5.90 -31.48
CA TYR A 581 32.93 -4.88 -30.51
C TYR A 581 33.82 -5.44 -29.39
N CYS A 582 33.47 -6.59 -28.82
CA CYS A 582 34.25 -7.25 -27.77
C CYS A 582 35.67 -7.60 -28.25
N GLN A 583 35.80 -8.16 -29.47
CA GLN A 583 37.12 -8.48 -30.05
C GLN A 583 37.99 -7.24 -30.27
N ARG A 584 37.40 -6.11 -30.71
CA ARG A 584 38.14 -4.84 -30.86
C ARG A 584 38.61 -4.29 -29.52
N LEU A 585 37.80 -4.43 -28.47
CA LEU A 585 38.15 -3.96 -27.12
C LEU A 585 39.36 -4.74 -26.55
N GLU A 586 39.40 -6.06 -26.72
CA GLU A 586 40.54 -6.88 -26.28
C GLU A 586 41.84 -6.50 -27.01
N GLN A 587 41.77 -6.26 -28.32
CA GLN A 587 42.94 -5.82 -29.10
C GLN A 587 43.47 -4.45 -28.63
N MET A 588 42.58 -3.53 -28.23
CA MET A 588 42.98 -2.24 -27.68
C MET A 588 43.63 -2.39 -26.31
N LYS A 589 43.09 -3.25 -25.43
CA LYS A 589 43.67 -3.53 -24.10
C LYS A 589 45.07 -4.12 -24.21
N LEU A 590 45.30 -5.03 -25.16
CA LEU A 590 46.62 -5.61 -25.42
C LEU A 590 47.63 -4.54 -25.86
N LYS A 591 47.25 -3.65 -26.78
CA LYS A 591 48.12 -2.54 -27.22
C LYS A 591 48.46 -1.59 -26.08
N LEU A 592 47.49 -1.30 -25.20
CA LEU A 592 47.70 -0.42 -24.05
C LEU A 592 48.67 -1.02 -23.03
N LYS A 593 48.56 -2.34 -22.78
CA LYS A 593 49.48 -3.08 -21.91
C LYS A 593 50.92 -3.07 -22.44
N LEU A 594 51.13 -3.32 -23.74
CA LEU A 594 52.46 -3.25 -24.37
C LEU A 594 53.08 -1.85 -24.27
N LEU A 595 52.27 -0.80 -24.39
CA LEU A 595 52.73 0.58 -24.21
C LEU A 595 53.09 0.88 -22.75
N GLN A 596 52.36 0.35 -21.78
CA GLN A 596 52.65 0.50 -20.36
C GLN A 596 53.96 -0.19 -19.97
N GLU A 597 54.16 -1.44 -20.40
CA GLU A 597 55.41 -2.19 -20.16
C GLU A 597 56.62 -1.46 -20.76
N ALA A 598 56.49 -0.91 -21.97
CA ALA A 598 57.54 -0.10 -22.57
C ALA A 598 57.85 1.18 -21.76
N THR A 599 56.85 1.81 -21.14
CA THR A 599 57.06 2.99 -20.29
C THR A 599 57.70 2.67 -18.94
N GLU A 600 57.38 1.54 -18.34
CA GLU A 600 58.01 1.11 -17.08
C GLU A 600 59.50 0.80 -17.27
N VAL A 601 59.87 0.16 -18.39
CA VAL A 601 61.28 -0.08 -18.72
C VAL A 601 62.07 1.23 -18.83
N LEU A 602 61.46 2.27 -19.41
CA LEU A 602 62.08 3.59 -19.51
C LEU A 602 62.17 4.31 -18.15
N GLN A 603 61.16 4.17 -17.29
CA GLN A 603 61.21 4.73 -15.93
C GLN A 603 62.25 4.03 -15.04
N ARG A 604 62.38 2.70 -15.12
CA ARG A 604 63.42 1.94 -14.39
C ARG A 604 64.83 2.35 -14.81
N ARG A 605 65.04 2.64 -16.11
CA ARG A 605 66.31 3.20 -16.59
C ARG A 605 66.55 4.61 -16.04
N ARG A 606 65.52 5.43 -15.86
CA ARG A 606 65.64 6.78 -15.30
C ARG A 606 65.99 6.75 -13.81
N THR A 607 65.34 5.89 -13.03
CA THR A 607 65.59 5.75 -11.59
C THR A 607 66.94 5.13 -11.28
N ALA A 608 67.39 4.14 -12.07
CA ALA A 608 68.74 3.57 -11.94
C ALA A 608 69.83 4.64 -12.13
N VAL A 609 69.61 5.61 -13.03
CA VAL A 609 70.55 6.70 -13.27
C VAL A 609 70.57 7.71 -12.11
N THR A 610 69.42 8.06 -11.54
CA THR A 610 69.35 8.99 -10.40
C THR A 610 69.90 8.39 -9.10
N LEU A 611 69.62 7.10 -8.86
CA LEU A 611 70.16 6.37 -7.70
C LEU A 611 71.68 6.25 -7.78
N GLY A 612 72.23 5.97 -8.97
CA GLY A 612 73.68 5.95 -9.18
C GLY A 612 74.37 7.27 -8.82
N SER A 613 73.76 8.42 -9.17
CA SER A 613 74.32 9.73 -8.80
C SER A 613 74.21 10.05 -7.31
N ILE A 614 73.14 9.62 -6.64
CA ILE A 614 72.96 9.83 -5.20
C ILE A 614 73.93 8.95 -4.41
N PHE A 615 74.15 7.71 -4.85
CA PHE A 615 75.09 6.78 -4.21
C PHE A 615 76.53 7.29 -4.27
N LEU A 616 76.93 7.87 -5.41
CA LEU A 616 78.24 8.52 -5.54
C LEU A 616 78.39 9.73 -4.61
N MET A 617 77.35 10.55 -4.43
CA MET A 617 77.38 11.67 -3.49
C MET A 617 77.44 11.20 -2.03
N LEU A 618 76.67 10.18 -1.67
CA LEU A 618 76.70 9.61 -0.31
C LEU A 618 78.03 8.93 0.00
N ALA A 619 78.62 8.20 -0.95
CA ALA A 619 79.93 7.60 -0.77
C ALA A 619 81.02 8.67 -0.55
N ALA A 620 80.96 9.79 -1.27
CA ALA A 620 81.85 10.92 -1.07
C ALA A 620 81.66 11.58 0.32
N LEU A 621 80.41 11.74 0.76
CA LEU A 621 80.08 12.30 2.08
C LEU A 621 80.56 11.38 3.22
N LEU A 622 80.39 10.07 3.07
CA LEU A 622 80.76 9.08 4.08
C LEU A 622 82.28 8.96 4.22
N LEU A 623 83.01 9.07 3.11
CA LEU A 623 84.47 9.22 3.12
C LEU A 623 84.93 10.50 3.84
N MET A 624 84.20 11.62 3.68
CA MET A 624 84.46 12.85 4.44
C MET A 624 84.18 12.71 5.94
N VAL A 625 83.15 11.97 6.34
CA VAL A 625 82.83 11.76 7.77
C VAL A 625 83.84 10.83 8.44
N MET A 626 84.26 9.76 7.77
CA MET A 626 85.31 8.85 8.25
C MET A 626 86.67 9.56 8.40
N GLN A 627 86.88 10.69 7.71
CA GLN A 627 88.09 11.50 7.79
C GLN A 627 88.32 12.14 9.17
N GLN A 628 87.28 12.34 9.98
CA GLN A 628 87.45 12.88 11.33
C GLN A 628 88.08 11.89 12.33
N ALA A 629 88.20 10.61 11.96
CA ALA A 629 88.65 9.56 12.87
C ALA A 629 90.11 9.11 12.68
N THR A 630 90.83 9.56 11.64
CA THR A 630 92.19 9.07 11.35
C THR A 630 93.16 10.19 10.99
N SER A 631 94.39 10.13 11.53
CA SER A 631 95.44 11.15 11.40
C SER A 631 96.10 11.25 10.02
N MET A 632 95.57 10.56 9.01
CA MET A 632 95.97 10.66 7.59
C MET A 632 95.03 11.62 6.85
N ALA A 633 94.91 12.84 7.35
CA ALA A 633 93.89 13.80 6.90
C ALA A 633 94.11 14.35 5.48
N PHE A 634 95.35 14.35 4.97
CA PHE A 634 95.66 14.99 3.69
C PHE A 634 95.38 14.11 2.46
N PHE A 635 95.70 12.82 2.50
CA PHE A 635 95.53 11.93 1.35
C PHE A 635 94.06 11.60 1.06
N SER A 636 93.27 11.48 2.13
CA SER A 636 91.82 11.26 2.08
C SER A 636 91.04 12.49 1.60
N LEU A 637 91.46 13.70 2.01
CA LEU A 637 90.89 14.96 1.49
C LEU A 637 91.08 15.06 -0.02
N PHE A 638 92.27 14.70 -0.53
CA PHE A 638 92.60 14.76 -1.95
C PHE A 638 91.78 13.77 -2.77
N ILE A 639 91.61 12.53 -2.29
CA ILE A 639 90.77 11.53 -2.97
C ILE A 639 89.29 11.92 -2.92
N GLY A 640 88.80 12.43 -1.79
CA GLY A 640 87.41 12.90 -1.64
C GLY A 640 87.10 14.10 -2.53
N THR A 641 88.00 15.08 -2.61
CA THR A 641 87.86 16.22 -3.52
C THR A 641 88.02 15.82 -4.99
N MET A 642 88.93 14.90 -5.33
CA MET A 642 89.01 14.35 -6.69
C MET A 642 87.75 13.60 -7.08
N LEU A 643 87.14 12.80 -6.20
CA LEU A 643 85.87 12.12 -6.46
C LEU A 643 84.70 13.10 -6.61
N LEU A 644 84.68 14.19 -5.84
CA LEU A 644 83.71 15.27 -6.00
C LEU A 644 83.90 16.02 -7.33
N ILE A 645 85.14 16.37 -7.69
CA ILE A 645 85.46 17.02 -8.96
C ILE A 645 85.17 16.10 -10.14
N TYR A 646 85.47 14.80 -10.02
CA TYR A 646 85.12 13.80 -11.04
C TYR A 646 83.61 13.60 -11.11
N GLY A 647 82.89 13.64 -9.98
CA GLY A 647 81.44 13.65 -9.92
C GLY A 647 80.82 14.88 -10.58
N PHE A 648 81.39 16.07 -10.35
CA PHE A 648 80.96 17.33 -10.97
C PHE A 648 81.35 17.41 -12.45
N LYS A 649 82.52 16.95 -12.86
CA LYS A 649 82.91 16.85 -14.28
C LYS A 649 82.13 15.77 -15.01
N TYR A 650 81.83 14.64 -14.38
CA TYR A 650 80.97 13.61 -14.95
C TYR A 650 79.52 14.11 -15.07
N SER A 651 79.03 14.87 -14.08
CA SER A 651 77.75 15.60 -14.15
C SER A 651 77.74 16.67 -15.25
N GLY A 652 78.84 17.43 -15.41
CA GLY A 652 79.02 18.48 -16.42
C GLY A 652 79.15 17.95 -17.85
N TYR A 653 79.99 16.94 -18.07
CA TYR A 653 80.18 16.28 -19.37
C TYR A 653 78.89 15.57 -19.81
N ARG A 654 78.14 15.03 -18.84
CA ARG A 654 76.85 14.37 -19.09
C ARG A 654 75.71 15.35 -19.28
N THR A 655 75.72 16.53 -18.65
CA THR A 655 74.74 17.61 -18.92
C THR A 655 74.95 18.25 -20.29
N LEU A 656 76.19 18.33 -20.79
CA LEU A 656 76.49 18.73 -22.18
C LEU A 656 76.05 17.68 -23.20
N ARG A 657 76.31 16.39 -22.95
CA ARG A 657 75.81 15.29 -23.79
C ARG A 657 74.29 15.17 -23.74
N LEU A 658 73.68 15.46 -22.58
CA LEU A 658 72.23 15.61 -22.42
C LEU A 658 71.70 16.84 -23.15
N LYS A 659 72.40 17.98 -23.22
CA LYS A 659 71.93 19.14 -23.99
C LYS A 659 71.87 18.88 -25.50
N HIS A 660 72.85 18.18 -26.08
CA HIS A 660 72.78 17.75 -27.48
C HIS A 660 71.73 16.65 -27.69
N PHE A 661 71.61 15.68 -26.78
CA PHE A 661 70.54 14.68 -26.84
C PHE A 661 69.15 15.29 -26.60
N VAL A 662 69.03 16.37 -25.83
CA VAL A 662 67.78 17.08 -25.53
C VAL A 662 67.36 18.00 -26.67
N SER A 663 68.27 18.50 -27.51
CA SER A 663 67.95 19.25 -28.72
C SER A 663 67.27 18.36 -29.79
N ASP A 664 67.90 17.24 -30.13
CA ASP A 664 67.33 16.28 -31.11
C ASP A 664 66.12 15.53 -30.52
N ALA A 665 66.13 15.29 -29.20
CA ALA A 665 64.96 14.78 -28.52
C ALA A 665 63.91 15.85 -28.25
N GLN A 666 64.11 17.17 -28.42
CA GLN A 666 63.07 18.18 -28.19
C GLN A 666 62.17 18.36 -29.43
N ILE A 667 62.74 18.26 -30.62
CA ILE A 667 61.99 18.30 -31.89
C ILE A 667 61.21 16.99 -32.05
N ASN A 668 61.86 15.83 -31.81
CA ASN A 668 61.14 14.57 -31.72
C ASN A 668 60.25 14.48 -30.46
N ARG A 669 60.56 15.12 -29.32
CA ARG A 669 59.64 15.14 -28.16
C ARG A 669 58.40 15.94 -28.44
N ARG A 670 58.44 17.10 -29.11
CA ARG A 670 57.20 17.85 -29.34
C ARG A 670 56.28 17.11 -30.29
N TRP A 671 56.82 16.46 -31.32
CA TRP A 671 56.01 15.66 -32.24
C TRP A 671 55.56 14.32 -31.63
N LEU A 672 56.45 13.61 -30.93
CA LEU A 672 56.10 12.35 -30.28
C LEU A 672 55.31 12.55 -28.99
N PHE A 673 55.49 13.61 -28.17
CA PHE A 673 54.64 13.83 -26.98
C PHE A 673 53.29 14.44 -27.35
N ALA A 674 53.20 15.32 -28.36
CA ALA A 674 51.88 15.78 -28.83
C ALA A 674 51.09 14.59 -29.38
N THR A 675 51.67 13.80 -30.30
CA THR A 675 50.94 12.64 -30.84
C THR A 675 50.80 11.48 -29.85
N LYS A 676 51.71 11.28 -28.88
CA LYS A 676 51.67 10.14 -27.91
C LYS A 676 50.95 10.46 -26.62
N GLU A 677 50.92 11.70 -26.14
CA GLU A 677 49.95 12.06 -25.10
C GLU A 677 48.58 12.16 -25.71
N GLU A 678 48.36 12.81 -26.87
CA GLU A 678 47.03 12.84 -27.50
C GLU A 678 46.54 11.45 -27.89
N THR A 679 47.35 10.56 -28.47
CA THR A 679 46.86 9.18 -28.77
C THR A 679 46.74 8.32 -27.53
N LYS A 680 47.57 8.51 -26.49
CA LYS A 680 47.40 7.78 -25.23
C LYS A 680 46.22 8.30 -24.45
N THR A 681 45.90 9.59 -24.49
CA THR A 681 44.71 10.18 -23.88
C THR A 681 43.47 9.88 -24.70
N LEU A 682 43.49 9.92 -26.04
CA LEU A 682 42.37 9.51 -26.89
C LEU A 682 42.08 8.01 -26.75
N ILE A 683 43.10 7.15 -26.77
CA ILE A 683 42.89 5.71 -26.59
C ILE A 683 42.52 5.43 -25.13
N ALA A 684 43.09 6.11 -24.14
CA ALA A 684 42.69 5.94 -22.75
C ALA A 684 41.32 6.54 -22.46
N GLU A 685 40.88 7.61 -23.12
CA GLU A 685 39.53 8.19 -23.00
C GLU A 685 38.52 7.36 -23.76
N GLU A 686 38.86 6.80 -24.93
CA GLU A 686 37.96 5.90 -25.65
C GLU A 686 37.87 4.54 -24.93
N VAL A 687 38.98 4.03 -24.41
CA VAL A 687 39.00 2.85 -23.53
C VAL A 687 38.28 3.18 -22.23
N LYS A 688 38.48 4.35 -21.60
CA LYS A 688 37.79 4.75 -20.37
C LYS A 688 36.31 5.02 -20.60
N ARG A 689 35.90 5.60 -21.72
CA ARG A 689 34.49 5.82 -22.09
C ARG A 689 33.80 4.48 -22.36
N ARG A 690 34.51 3.54 -23.00
CA ARG A 690 34.00 2.17 -23.22
C ARG A 690 34.11 1.29 -21.98
N GLU A 691 35.08 1.54 -21.11
CA GLU A 691 35.22 0.95 -19.79
C GLU A 691 34.27 1.59 -18.78
N GLU A 692 33.78 2.81 -18.99
CA GLU A 692 32.69 3.45 -18.25
C GLU A 692 31.37 2.90 -18.75
N GLN A 693 31.18 2.69 -20.05
CA GLN A 693 30.03 1.93 -20.56
C GLN A 693 30.04 0.45 -20.08
N LEU A 694 31.22 -0.17 -19.98
CA LEU A 694 31.40 -1.51 -19.42
C LEU A 694 31.44 -1.52 -17.89
N ALA A 695 31.81 -0.43 -17.21
CA ALA A 695 31.80 -0.29 -15.75
C ALA A 695 30.42 0.13 -15.27
N ASP A 696 29.61 0.82 -16.05
CA ASP A 696 28.19 0.96 -15.79
C ASP A 696 27.54 -0.44 -15.91
N ALA A 697 27.96 -1.25 -16.89
CA ALA A 697 27.54 -2.65 -17.01
C ALA A 697 28.19 -3.61 -15.96
N ALA A 698 29.40 -3.32 -15.48
CA ALA A 698 30.15 -4.17 -14.55
C ALA A 698 29.98 -3.74 -13.08
N GLN A 699 29.69 -2.49 -12.78
CA GLN A 699 29.23 -1.99 -11.48
C GLN A 699 27.80 -2.49 -11.25
N PHE A 700 26.98 -2.56 -12.30
CA PHE A 700 25.74 -3.34 -12.32
C PHE A 700 26.02 -4.82 -11.99
N ARG A 701 26.98 -5.50 -12.63
CA ARG A 701 27.36 -6.90 -12.29
C ARG A 701 28.05 -7.11 -10.94
N THR A 702 28.83 -6.15 -10.43
CA THR A 702 29.62 -6.29 -9.19
C THR A 702 28.74 -5.99 -7.98
N GLN A 703 27.84 -5.00 -8.06
CA GLN A 703 26.77 -4.81 -7.07
C GLN A 703 25.81 -6.01 -7.03
N VAL A 704 25.55 -6.65 -8.18
CA VAL A 704 24.82 -7.93 -8.24
C VAL A 704 25.61 -9.06 -7.57
N SER A 705 26.92 -9.20 -7.82
CA SER A 705 27.73 -10.31 -7.28
C SER A 705 28.09 -10.21 -5.79
N GLU A 706 28.30 -9.00 -5.27
CA GLU A 706 28.59 -8.73 -3.85
C GLU A 706 27.32 -8.93 -3.01
N SER A 707 26.17 -8.46 -3.54
CA SER A 707 24.84 -8.72 -2.98
C SER A 707 24.49 -10.21 -3.01
N LEU A 708 24.86 -10.94 -4.07
CA LEU A 708 24.70 -12.40 -4.15
C LEU A 708 25.53 -13.15 -3.10
N ARG A 709 26.81 -12.78 -2.88
CA ARG A 709 27.68 -13.46 -1.91
C ARG A 709 27.30 -13.18 -0.46
N GLN A 710 26.83 -11.96 -0.14
CA GLN A 710 26.30 -11.64 1.18
C GLN A 710 24.95 -12.32 1.44
N PHE A 711 24.10 -12.43 0.41
CA PHE A 711 22.83 -13.16 0.44
C PHE A 711 23.03 -14.67 0.68
N ILE A 712 24.00 -15.30 0.02
CA ILE A 712 24.37 -16.72 0.21
C ILE A 712 24.90 -16.99 1.64
N ARG A 713 25.69 -16.08 2.25
CA ARG A 713 26.17 -16.21 3.64
C ARG A 713 25.07 -16.00 4.70
N LEU A 714 24.05 -15.20 4.39
CA LEU A 714 22.91 -14.95 5.28
C LEU A 714 21.89 -16.11 5.24
N LEU A 715 21.67 -16.72 4.07
CA LEU A 715 20.80 -17.89 3.87
C LEU A 715 21.29 -19.13 4.63
N SER A 716 22.60 -19.28 4.85
CA SER A 716 23.17 -20.39 5.63
C SER A 716 22.98 -20.28 7.16
N ARG A 717 22.50 -19.15 7.69
CA ARG A 717 22.45 -18.87 9.14
C ARG A 717 21.05 -18.91 9.77
N GLN A 718 19.97 -18.82 9.00
CA GLN A 718 18.59 -18.84 9.53
C GLN A 718 17.62 -19.65 8.64
N PRO A 719 17.43 -20.95 8.91
CA PRO A 719 16.46 -21.77 8.19
C PRO A 719 15.01 -21.36 8.50
N ASN A 720 14.09 -21.61 7.56
CA ASN A 720 12.63 -21.44 7.71
C ASN A 720 12.04 -20.02 7.63
N LYS A 721 12.73 -19.02 7.03
CA LYS A 721 12.18 -17.67 6.77
C LYS A 721 11.98 -17.35 5.27
N LEU A 722 11.00 -16.47 4.99
CA LEU A 722 10.63 -16.00 3.65
C LEU A 722 11.53 -14.85 3.16
N PHE A 723 12.02 -14.88 1.91
CA PHE A 723 12.91 -13.85 1.33
C PHE A 723 12.40 -13.27 -0.01
N PRO A 724 12.30 -11.93 -0.18
CA PRO A 724 11.87 -11.29 -1.43
C PRO A 724 13.05 -11.12 -2.41
N PHE A 725 12.93 -11.67 -3.63
CA PHE A 725 14.03 -11.65 -4.61
C PHE A 725 13.94 -10.52 -5.66
N GLY A 726 12.72 -10.10 -6.03
CA GLY A 726 12.52 -9.19 -7.17
C GLY A 726 12.78 -7.70 -6.92
N SER A 727 12.76 -7.21 -5.68
CA SER A 727 12.82 -5.76 -5.42
C SER A 727 14.22 -5.13 -5.34
N ARG A 728 15.29 -5.79 -5.81
CA ARG A 728 16.64 -5.20 -5.77
C ARG A 728 17.42 -5.13 -7.08
N PHE A 729 16.91 -5.70 -8.18
CA PHE A 729 17.60 -5.69 -9.48
C PHE A 729 16.79 -5.08 -10.63
N SER A 730 15.53 -4.70 -10.40
CA SER A 730 14.74 -3.78 -11.24
C SER A 730 13.83 -2.92 -10.35
N GLN A 731 13.40 -1.75 -10.83
CA GLN A 731 12.32 -0.98 -10.19
C GLN A 731 10.99 -1.76 -10.35
N GLU A 732 10.55 -2.38 -9.23
CA GLU A 732 9.24 -3.03 -8.89
C GLU A 732 8.92 -4.45 -9.44
N SER A 733 8.18 -5.38 -8.81
CA SER A 733 7.90 -5.77 -7.40
C SER A 733 7.97 -7.32 -7.31
N GLY A 734 8.59 -7.87 -6.25
CA GLY A 734 9.09 -9.25 -6.21
C GLY A 734 8.26 -10.26 -5.42
N LYS A 735 8.28 -11.53 -5.85
CA LYS A 735 7.83 -12.69 -5.09
C LYS A 735 8.83 -13.07 -3.98
N LEU A 736 8.37 -13.11 -2.72
CA LEU A 736 8.88 -13.91 -1.59
C LEU A 736 9.12 -15.38 -1.98
N LEU A 737 10.14 -15.99 -1.38
CA LEU A 737 10.45 -17.42 -1.46
C LEU A 737 10.55 -18.01 -0.06
N ARG A 738 9.90 -19.16 0.23
CA ARG A 738 10.07 -19.93 1.47
C ARG A 738 11.12 -21.02 1.25
N VAL A 739 12.07 -21.13 2.18
CA VAL A 739 13.10 -22.18 2.19
C VAL A 739 12.90 -23.07 3.40
N ALA A 740 12.67 -24.37 3.18
CA ALA A 740 12.55 -25.38 4.24
C ALA A 740 13.79 -26.29 4.24
N LYS A 741 14.25 -26.64 5.44
CA LYS A 741 15.39 -27.55 5.67
C LYS A 741 14.89 -28.75 6.48
N ASP A 742 15.06 -29.94 5.94
CA ASP A 742 15.01 -31.20 6.69
C ASP A 742 16.41 -31.82 6.67
N ASP A 743 16.68 -32.74 7.58
CA ASP A 743 18.01 -33.08 8.11
C ASP A 743 19.19 -33.23 7.12
N ASP A 744 18.95 -33.43 5.82
CA ASP A 744 19.97 -33.44 4.76
C ASP A 744 19.60 -32.72 3.43
N ASN A 745 18.51 -31.95 3.35
CA ASN A 745 18.01 -31.35 2.08
C ASN A 745 17.44 -29.91 2.23
N ILE A 746 17.45 -29.14 1.13
CA ILE A 746 16.90 -27.77 1.04
C ILE A 746 15.83 -27.67 -0.06
N THR A 747 14.67 -27.08 0.23
CA THR A 747 13.50 -26.96 -0.67
C THR A 747 13.03 -25.50 -0.82
N ILE A 748 12.61 -25.06 -2.02
CA ILE A 748 12.28 -23.64 -2.36
C ILE A 748 10.86 -23.49 -2.97
N MET A 749 10.03 -22.54 -2.52
CA MET A 749 8.65 -22.24 -3.06
C MET A 749 8.30 -20.72 -3.11
N PRO A 750 7.44 -20.20 -4.04
CA PRO A 750 7.18 -18.75 -4.27
C PRO A 750 5.87 -18.15 -3.66
N VAL A 751 5.86 -16.84 -3.30
CA VAL A 751 4.74 -16.00 -2.77
C VAL A 751 4.95 -14.50 -3.14
N LEU A 752 4.03 -13.66 -3.65
CA LEU A 752 4.25 -12.21 -4.02
C LEU A 752 4.42 -11.19 -2.84
N LYS A 753 5.25 -10.11 -2.93
CA LYS A 753 5.23 -8.88 -2.06
C LYS A 753 5.68 -7.57 -2.76
N ASP A 754 4.71 -6.70 -3.04
CA ASP A 754 4.49 -5.34 -2.50
C ASP A 754 3.34 -4.71 -3.30
N PHE A 755 2.15 -4.71 -2.71
CA PHE A 755 0.92 -4.19 -3.30
C PHE A 755 0.27 -3.23 -2.29
N PRO A 756 -0.45 -2.19 -2.73
CA PRO A 756 -1.08 -1.25 -1.82
C PRO A 756 -2.11 -1.95 -0.94
N LYS A 757 -1.92 -1.90 0.38
CA LYS A 757 -2.77 -2.53 1.40
C LYS A 757 -4.26 -2.11 1.33
N TRP A 758 -4.59 -1.02 0.65
CA TRP A 758 -5.97 -0.52 0.51
C TRP A 758 -6.80 -1.25 -0.55
N LEU A 759 -6.24 -2.28 -1.24
CA LEU A 759 -6.95 -3.06 -2.26
C LEU A 759 -7.64 -4.35 -1.76
N GLY A 760 -7.56 -4.71 -0.47
CA GLY A 760 -8.47 -5.71 0.16
C GLY A 760 -8.54 -7.12 -0.46
N VAL A 761 -7.45 -7.66 -1.03
CA VAL A 761 -7.45 -9.03 -1.58
C VAL A 761 -6.85 -10.02 -0.58
N ASP A 762 -7.68 -10.89 0.00
CA ASP A 762 -7.27 -12.04 0.80
C ASP A 762 -6.85 -13.24 -0.10
N TYR A 763 -5.82 -13.97 0.33
CA TYR A 763 -5.38 -15.21 -0.30
C TYR A 763 -5.37 -16.32 0.74
N ASP A 764 -6.31 -17.28 0.66
CA ASP A 764 -6.16 -18.55 1.37
C ASP A 764 -6.76 -19.78 0.63
N ASN A 765 -5.99 -20.86 0.77
CA ASN A 765 -6.24 -22.30 0.66
C ASN A 765 -6.46 -23.04 -0.68
N ASP A 766 -5.66 -24.11 -0.79
CA ASP A 766 -5.72 -25.34 -1.59
C ASP A 766 -5.54 -25.32 -3.12
N TYR A 767 -4.31 -25.63 -3.58
CA TYR A 767 -4.06 -26.33 -4.86
C TYR A 767 -2.89 -27.33 -4.76
N PRO A 768 -2.91 -28.41 -5.56
CA PRO A 768 -2.07 -29.58 -5.42
C PRO A 768 -0.67 -29.39 -6.01
N THR A 769 0.26 -30.14 -5.43
CA THR A 769 1.71 -30.18 -5.62
C THR A 769 2.16 -30.58 -7.02
N TYR A 770 3.04 -29.79 -7.64
CA TYR A 770 3.91 -30.25 -8.73
C TYR A 770 5.38 -30.09 -8.34
N TRP A 771 6.12 -31.19 -8.48
CA TRP A 771 7.45 -31.45 -7.95
C TRP A 771 8.57 -31.01 -8.91
N LEU A 772 9.60 -30.31 -8.42
CA LEU A 772 10.77 -29.89 -9.19
C LEU A 772 12.07 -30.09 -8.37
N GLY A 773 12.49 -31.35 -8.20
CA GLY A 773 13.89 -31.72 -7.95
C GLY A 773 14.41 -31.73 -6.49
N ARG A 774 15.43 -32.57 -6.24
CA ARG A 774 16.07 -32.87 -4.93
C ARG A 774 17.58 -32.59 -4.99
N ILE A 775 18.17 -31.96 -3.97
CA ILE A 775 19.62 -31.69 -3.84
C ILE A 775 20.12 -32.22 -2.48
N THR A 776 21.15 -33.08 -2.49
CA THR A 776 21.75 -33.70 -1.30
C THR A 776 23.09 -33.05 -0.89
N THR A 777 23.36 -32.99 0.42
CA THR A 777 24.55 -32.33 0.98
C THR A 777 25.62 -33.33 1.46
N ARG A 778 26.63 -33.63 0.63
CA ARG A 778 27.95 -34.13 1.07
C ARG A 778 29.09 -33.29 0.45
N PRO A 779 30.22 -33.07 1.15
CA PRO A 779 30.95 -31.80 1.03
C PRO A 779 32.14 -31.75 0.05
N SER A 780 32.32 -32.73 -0.85
CA SER A 780 33.56 -32.81 -1.66
C SER A 780 33.44 -32.44 -3.13
N ASP A 781 32.25 -32.22 -3.69
CA ASP A 781 32.14 -31.94 -5.13
C ASP A 781 31.96 -30.45 -5.46
N ARG A 782 33.06 -29.85 -5.90
CA ARG A 782 33.12 -28.56 -6.61
C ARG A 782 32.30 -28.54 -7.93
N GLN A 783 31.81 -29.68 -8.40
CA GLN A 783 31.12 -29.82 -9.69
C GLN A 783 29.66 -29.32 -9.67
N THR A 784 28.96 -29.38 -8.55
CA THR A 784 27.52 -29.02 -8.49
C THR A 784 27.28 -27.50 -8.48
N VAL A 785 28.26 -26.71 -8.06
CA VAL A 785 28.20 -25.22 -8.07
C VAL A 785 28.52 -24.64 -9.46
N LEU A 786 29.25 -25.39 -10.28
CA LEU A 786 29.59 -24.98 -11.64
C LEU A 786 28.45 -25.26 -12.64
N SER A 787 27.60 -26.26 -12.38
CA SER A 787 26.47 -26.59 -13.25
C SER A 787 25.31 -25.58 -13.17
N LEU A 788 25.04 -25.01 -12.00
CA LEU A 788 24.06 -23.91 -11.86
C LEU A 788 24.59 -22.56 -12.35
N ARG A 789 25.92 -22.34 -12.28
CA ARG A 789 26.54 -21.12 -12.81
C ARG A 789 26.48 -21.04 -14.34
N GLY A 790 26.58 -22.19 -15.03
CA GLY A 790 26.36 -22.28 -16.47
C GLY A 790 24.91 -21.98 -16.88
N PHE A 791 23.93 -22.52 -16.13
CA PHE A 791 22.50 -22.33 -16.41
C PHE A 791 22.03 -20.86 -16.26
N PHE A 792 22.63 -20.08 -15.34
CA PHE A 792 22.31 -18.66 -15.14
C PHE A 792 23.20 -17.68 -15.93
N ASP A 793 24.29 -18.15 -16.55
CA ASP A 793 25.07 -17.34 -17.50
C ASP A 793 24.49 -17.45 -18.95
N GLU A 794 23.63 -18.45 -19.23
CA GLU A 794 22.94 -18.69 -20.51
C GLU A 794 21.46 -18.24 -20.56
N ALA A 795 20.81 -18.01 -19.42
CA ALA A 795 19.48 -17.41 -19.32
C ALA A 795 19.57 -15.90 -19.08
#